data_AF-A0A486XR14-F1
#
_entry.id   AF-A0A486XR14-F1
#
_cell.length_a   1.000
_cell.length_b   1.000
_cell.length_c   1.000
_cell.angle_alpha   90.00
_cell.angle_beta   90.00
_cell.angle_gamma   90.00
#
_symmetry.space_group_name_H-M   'P 1'
#
loop_
_entity.id
_entity.type
_entity.pdbx_description
1 polymer ?
#
loop_
_entity_poly.entity_id
_entity_poly.type
_entity_poly.pdbx_seq_one_letter_code
_entity_poly.pdbx_strand_id
1 'polypeptide(L)'
;MVNIDMKKKSDSKSLIRSKSKKSEQQYLGDFVNSPRKFDQLATILRKFRSVEFKKLNDRKKSEQINLTLYELIYKEKAPCFLLPAVLDYIEAINALTLLDNYAFFHFELWLNQFSGISNHENYVMRAKIAGKWIPREEYQSFFPIGMDRVYEGSHFVTAHGSPDLDTAIASFWGWVDAFAARVGNGLHIWNVPGGPPSFQVEIDVLFDQMLGKKVFVHLAKHRTTLALSGIDLVTQNSLTRQLTTESISLFDHEHRPHAIVLVDEQGYYLGDWRHYDVEGVRQVIILLNNCLRWFENDLHVKLVSLFAKKDLSLKDLPAFINAVLMTKIEDCQPAREFTEGQKKHARAYLHKVLGVKKGLSCTFQEFAEAMKTHGLLEFAQFLELIASLNKSSLFDASGFLIENRPRIFLALEKMIKSLDRSIQSIRAFVERLDVALDIKTHVFGYVPQHVNYRAEVEEIRSKMNNYPYLTVTMADSNGKVIPLGVIYASDLHKNILGTVSLRDFCNREETKIPAYFEVISVIDHHKSNLQTLSAPLAVIADAQSCNVLCAELSFAINDKYGTGGMNLQQIKSQIKEKLSSLHSASDRRILQRLLQKENACQQKNKYFIDSTREIIEYFHFLYAIFEDTDLLTKVSRRDIECVASLINRLKSLILKEEVEVIIFDDIYTEENFVSLATKRILQNRDVYSIYCKIYKAKEENVEKNVRLCIKGKPSSIFVDTKEQNGCARVGQTKIFSRNYPSFSKHVATLQEQWYKMLFDYWSDHPEVDLHLQMISTIAGADNLFLGNEIKDSHLDELWVWIPFTEQSIEHLKSFLNAFRSCPALVRGDLAVCFYGDTAKAYEQIFAESFFSITKKEINSKSTLPIAVLKFPAGAINSRKAMVSPCLPRLIE
;
A
#
# COMPACT_ATOMS: atom_id res chain seq x y z
N MET A 1 38.74 80.66 -6.15
CA MET A 1 40.02 80.37 -6.84
C MET A 1 40.78 79.33 -6.03
N VAL A 2 41.20 78.23 -6.68
CA VAL A 2 42.16 77.20 -6.23
C VAL A 2 41.69 76.15 -5.19
N ASN A 3 40.89 75.19 -5.65
CA ASN A 3 41.23 73.78 -6.01
C ASN A 3 42.31 72.96 -5.22
N ILE A 4 41.99 71.66 -5.00
CA ILE A 4 42.85 70.44 -4.87
C ILE A 4 43.36 70.09 -3.44
N ASP A 5 43.38 68.87 -2.85
CA ASP A 5 43.27 67.48 -3.33
C ASP A 5 42.80 66.46 -2.24
N MET A 6 42.54 65.24 -2.72
CA MET A 6 42.25 63.96 -2.06
C MET A 6 43.14 63.53 -0.86
N LYS A 7 42.55 62.76 0.08
CA LYS A 7 43.05 61.41 0.48
C LYS A 7 42.08 60.60 1.35
N LYS A 8 41.82 59.37 0.91
CA LYS A 8 41.20 58.25 1.67
C LYS A 8 42.21 57.69 2.69
N LYS A 9 41.77 57.38 3.92
CA LYS A 9 41.65 56.01 4.50
C LYS A 9 41.51 56.02 6.03
N SER A 10 40.67 55.10 6.49
CA SER A 10 40.71 54.31 7.74
C SER A 10 40.94 55.05 9.07
N ASP A 11 39.94 55.03 9.96
CA ASP A 11 39.90 53.92 10.91
C ASP A 11 38.58 53.82 11.69
N SER A 12 38.11 52.58 11.73
CA SER A 12 37.12 52.04 12.64
C SER A 12 37.61 52.12 14.10
N LYS A 13 36.74 52.52 15.04
CA LYS A 13 36.25 51.63 16.12
C LYS A 13 35.52 52.39 17.23
N SER A 14 34.53 51.67 17.74
CA SER A 14 33.90 51.77 19.06
C SER A 14 32.79 52.79 19.22
N LEU A 15 31.55 52.31 19.14
CA LEU A 15 30.49 52.62 20.11
C LEU A 15 29.19 51.85 19.82
N ILE A 16 29.23 50.51 19.72
CA ILE A 16 28.04 49.67 19.94
C ILE A 16 28.47 48.38 20.63
N ARG A 17 28.36 48.38 21.96
CA ARG A 17 28.32 47.16 22.79
C ARG A 17 27.13 47.28 23.74
N SER A 18 25.92 47.13 23.20
CA SER A 18 24.83 46.54 23.97
C SER A 18 24.78 45.05 23.64
N LYS A 19 25.08 44.23 24.64
CA LYS A 19 24.98 42.77 24.57
C LYS A 19 23.50 42.39 24.62
N SER A 20 22.85 42.26 23.47
CA SER A 20 21.76 41.29 23.32
C SER A 20 22.33 40.06 22.62
N LYS A 21 22.05 38.87 23.15
CA LYS A 21 22.31 37.61 22.47
C LYS A 21 21.47 37.61 21.19
N LYS A 22 22.04 38.01 20.04
CA LYS A 22 21.47 37.67 18.73
C LYS A 22 21.57 36.15 18.61
N SER A 23 20.45 35.45 18.75
CA SER A 23 20.29 34.16 18.09
C SER A 23 20.61 34.38 16.61
N GLU A 24 21.46 33.55 16.01
CA GLU A 24 21.55 33.50 14.55
C GLU A 24 20.13 33.31 14.01
N GLN A 25 19.70 34.20 13.11
CA GLN A 25 18.34 34.20 12.60
C GLN A 25 18.16 32.94 11.72
N GLN A 26 17.61 31.87 12.30
CA GLN A 26 17.31 30.63 11.59
C GLN A 26 16.08 30.85 10.70
N TYR A 27 16.24 30.81 9.37
CA TYR A 27 15.11 30.94 8.44
C TYR A 27 14.40 29.59 8.24
N LEU A 28 13.13 29.60 7.84
CA LEU A 28 12.35 28.38 7.60
C LEU A 28 13.02 27.44 6.61
N GLY A 29 13.55 27.98 5.51
CA GLY A 29 14.24 27.22 4.49
C GLY A 29 15.49 26.52 5.00
N ASP A 30 16.13 27.01 6.07
CA ASP A 30 17.33 26.40 6.66
C ASP A 30 17.01 25.13 7.47
N PHE A 31 15.73 24.80 7.64
CA PHE A 31 15.34 23.54 8.26
C PHE A 31 15.86 22.35 7.45
N VAL A 32 16.68 21.53 8.10
CA VAL A 32 17.15 20.25 7.56
C VAL A 32 16.57 19.15 8.42
N ASN A 33 15.62 18.39 7.87
CA ASN A 33 15.17 17.18 8.52
C ASN A 33 16.20 16.08 8.30
N SER A 34 16.60 15.41 9.38
CA SER A 34 17.34 14.15 9.29
C SER A 34 16.37 13.03 9.59
N PRO A 35 15.94 12.22 8.60
CA PRO A 35 15.02 11.12 8.82
C PRO A 35 15.46 10.26 10.00
N ARG A 36 14.61 10.13 11.01
CA ARG A 36 14.90 9.35 12.21
C ARG A 36 15.18 7.90 11.82
N LYS A 37 16.15 7.27 12.48
CA LYS A 37 16.48 5.85 12.34
C LYS A 37 16.46 5.18 13.70
N PHE A 38 16.31 3.86 13.72
CA PHE A 38 16.48 3.09 14.95
C PHE A 38 17.95 3.00 15.34
N ASP A 39 18.23 3.18 16.62
CA ASP A 39 19.58 3.06 17.16
C ASP A 39 20.12 1.63 16.97
N GLN A 40 21.39 1.52 16.58
CA GLN A 40 22.10 0.25 16.41
C GLN A 40 21.44 -0.75 15.44
N LEU A 41 20.64 -0.27 14.48
CA LEU A 41 19.92 -1.11 13.52
C LEU A 41 20.81 -2.17 12.85
N ALA A 42 22.00 -1.78 12.37
CA ALA A 42 22.94 -2.71 11.74
C ALA A 42 23.38 -3.87 12.66
N THR A 43 23.53 -3.61 13.96
CA THR A 43 23.85 -4.64 14.95
C THR A 43 22.67 -5.58 15.17
N ILE A 44 21.46 -5.05 15.26
CA ILE A 44 20.23 -5.83 15.42
C ILE A 44 20.02 -6.74 14.22
N LEU A 45 20.18 -6.22 13.00
CA LEU A 45 19.99 -6.98 11.75
C LEU A 45 21.03 -8.09 11.54
N ARG A 46 22.17 -8.05 12.25
CA ARG A 46 23.19 -9.11 12.19
C ARG A 46 22.63 -10.47 12.59
N LYS A 47 21.62 -10.51 13.48
CA LYS A 47 20.99 -11.76 13.91
C LYS A 47 20.31 -12.50 12.75
N PHE A 48 19.83 -11.79 11.74
CA PHE A 48 19.21 -12.39 10.56
C PHE A 48 20.21 -12.97 9.56
N ARG A 49 21.52 -12.78 9.80
CA ARG A 49 22.59 -13.39 8.99
C ARG A 49 23.03 -14.75 9.52
N SER A 50 22.52 -15.18 10.68
CA SER A 50 22.89 -16.47 11.27
C SER A 50 22.43 -17.65 10.42
N VAL A 51 23.12 -18.79 10.56
CA VAL A 51 22.77 -20.00 9.83
C VAL A 51 21.41 -20.54 10.29
N GLU A 52 21.12 -20.40 11.58
CA GLU A 52 19.86 -20.80 12.19
C GLU A 52 18.69 -20.03 11.60
N PHE A 53 18.83 -18.70 11.44
CA PHE A 53 17.79 -17.87 10.84
C PHE A 53 17.54 -18.22 9.38
N LYS A 54 18.61 -18.42 8.59
CA LYS A 54 18.51 -18.75 7.17
C LYS A 54 17.82 -20.11 6.92
N LYS A 55 17.90 -21.04 7.87
CA LYS A 55 17.20 -22.34 7.83
C LYS A 55 15.70 -22.25 8.11
N LEU A 56 15.22 -21.13 8.65
CA LEU A 56 13.79 -20.93 8.88
C LEU A 56 13.04 -20.84 7.56
N ASN A 57 11.78 -21.29 7.54
CA ASN A 57 10.89 -21.01 6.41
C ASN A 57 10.44 -19.54 6.44
N ASP A 58 9.87 -19.08 5.33
CA ASP A 58 9.58 -17.65 5.14
C ASP A 58 8.53 -17.13 6.12
N ARG A 59 7.61 -17.99 6.61
CA ARG A 59 6.69 -17.66 7.70
C ARG A 59 7.43 -17.32 9.00
N LYS A 60 8.32 -18.22 9.44
CA LYS A 60 9.09 -18.04 10.69
C LYS A 60 10.06 -16.86 10.58
N LYS A 61 10.64 -16.61 9.39
CA LYS A 61 11.43 -15.40 9.13
C LYS A 61 10.58 -14.14 9.25
N SER A 62 9.41 -14.11 8.61
CA SER A 62 8.48 -12.98 8.66
C SER A 62 8.05 -12.67 10.09
N GLU A 63 7.71 -13.68 10.89
CA GLU A 63 7.37 -13.54 12.30
C GLU A 63 8.49 -12.85 13.09
N GLN A 64 9.74 -13.34 12.98
CA GLN A 64 10.87 -12.77 13.71
C GLN A 64 11.24 -11.35 13.24
N ILE A 65 11.11 -11.07 11.94
CA ILE A 65 11.33 -9.73 11.38
C ILE A 65 10.31 -8.75 11.95
N ASN A 66 9.02 -9.08 11.88
CA ASN A 66 7.95 -8.23 12.39
C ASN A 66 8.03 -8.05 13.92
N LEU A 67 8.30 -9.12 14.68
CA LEU A 67 8.49 -9.03 16.12
C LEU A 67 9.67 -8.11 16.49
N THR A 68 10.77 -8.17 15.72
CA THR A 68 11.90 -7.27 15.94
C THR A 68 11.53 -5.81 15.69
N LEU A 69 10.78 -5.52 14.62
CA LEU A 69 10.30 -4.18 14.33
C LEU A 69 9.35 -3.67 15.43
N TYR A 70 8.44 -4.52 15.90
CA TYR A 70 7.57 -4.25 17.03
C TYR A 70 8.38 -3.87 18.28
N GLU A 71 9.38 -4.65 18.66
CA GLU A 71 10.21 -4.37 19.83
C GLU A 71 10.97 -3.05 19.71
N LEU A 72 11.43 -2.69 18.51
CA LEU A 72 12.10 -1.41 18.26
C LEU A 72 11.16 -0.23 18.51
N ILE A 73 9.96 -0.27 17.91
CA ILE A 73 8.96 0.78 18.09
C ILE A 73 8.46 0.84 19.54
N TYR A 74 8.30 -0.31 20.20
CA TYR A 74 7.83 -0.38 21.59
C TYR A 74 8.81 0.32 22.55
N LYS A 75 10.12 0.12 22.36
CA LYS A 75 11.19 0.71 23.20
C LYS A 75 11.34 2.22 23.06
N GLU A 76 10.91 2.81 21.95
CA GLU A 76 11.01 4.25 21.72
C GLU A 76 10.12 5.05 22.67
N LYS A 77 10.68 6.11 23.24
CA LYS A 77 9.94 7.01 24.15
C LYS A 77 9.10 8.00 23.36
N ALA A 78 7.85 8.15 23.76
CA ALA A 78 6.95 9.19 23.25
C ALA A 78 7.26 10.55 23.90
N PRO A 79 7.00 11.69 23.21
CA PRO A 79 6.51 11.79 21.83
C PRO A 79 7.57 11.33 20.82
N CYS A 80 7.14 10.64 19.77
CA CYS A 80 8.01 10.22 18.67
C CYS A 80 7.24 10.07 17.36
N PHE A 81 7.88 10.40 16.24
CA PHE A 81 7.47 10.07 14.88
C PHE A 81 8.44 9.06 14.27
N LEU A 82 7.96 7.83 14.02
CA LEU A 82 8.82 6.70 13.64
C LEU A 82 8.62 6.19 12.21
N LEU A 83 7.70 6.76 11.42
CA LEU A 83 7.51 6.34 10.02
C LEU A 83 8.83 6.29 9.23
N PRO A 84 9.73 7.30 9.26
CA PRO A 84 11.00 7.21 8.55
C PRO A 84 11.91 6.07 9.05
N ALA A 85 11.92 5.79 10.36
CA ALA A 85 12.72 4.73 10.95
C ALA A 85 12.21 3.34 10.55
N VAL A 86 10.88 3.18 10.44
CA VAL A 86 10.24 1.97 9.95
C VAL A 86 10.57 1.74 8.47
N LEU A 87 10.56 2.79 7.64
CA LEU A 87 10.95 2.69 6.23
C LEU A 87 12.42 2.31 6.05
N ASP A 88 13.32 2.89 6.85
CA ASP A 88 14.75 2.52 6.87
C ASP A 88 14.95 1.05 7.29
N TYR A 89 14.17 0.55 8.26
CA TYR A 89 14.16 -0.85 8.65
C TYR A 89 13.72 -1.77 7.49
N ILE A 90 12.60 -1.46 6.83
CA ILE A 90 12.07 -2.25 5.70
C ILE A 90 13.11 -2.29 4.56
N GLU A 91 13.71 -1.14 4.25
CA GLU A 91 14.75 -1.06 3.24
C GLU A 91 15.97 -1.93 3.59
N ALA A 92 16.41 -1.89 4.85
CA ALA A 92 17.52 -2.69 5.31
C ALA A 92 17.21 -4.21 5.29
N ILE A 93 15.96 -4.62 5.52
CA ILE A 93 15.52 -6.02 5.38
C ILE A 93 15.54 -6.45 3.92
N ASN A 94 15.00 -5.64 3.01
CA ASN A 94 15.02 -5.95 1.58
C ASN A 94 16.43 -6.04 1.01
N ALA A 95 17.35 -5.19 1.47
CA ALA A 95 18.76 -5.26 1.11
C ALA A 95 19.44 -6.58 1.56
N LEU A 96 18.90 -7.26 2.57
CA LEU A 96 19.38 -8.59 3.00
C LEU A 96 18.73 -9.74 2.21
N THR A 97 17.77 -9.48 1.32
CA THR A 97 17.10 -10.49 0.48
C THR A 97 16.53 -11.68 1.26
N LEU A 98 16.01 -11.42 2.47
CA LEU A 98 15.55 -12.48 3.39
C LEU A 98 14.15 -13.00 3.06
N LEU A 99 13.33 -12.16 2.46
CA LEU A 99 11.95 -12.40 2.04
C LEU A 99 11.74 -11.78 0.66
N ASP A 100 10.82 -12.32 -0.12
CA ASP A 100 10.41 -11.72 -1.39
C ASP A 100 9.60 -10.43 -1.12
N ASN A 101 10.21 -9.28 -1.41
CA ASN A 101 9.59 -7.95 -1.36
C ASN A 101 8.82 -7.63 -0.06
N TYR A 102 9.55 -7.51 1.06
CA TYR A 102 8.98 -7.06 2.34
C TYR A 102 8.60 -5.58 2.27
N ALA A 103 7.39 -5.25 2.68
CA ALA A 103 6.80 -3.91 2.57
C ALA A 103 5.95 -3.59 3.81
N PHE A 104 5.56 -2.32 3.99
CA PHE A 104 4.92 -1.86 5.23
C PHE A 104 3.62 -2.61 5.57
N PHE A 105 2.81 -2.95 4.56
CA PHE A 105 1.58 -3.70 4.78
C PHE A 105 1.80 -5.09 5.40
N HIS A 106 3.00 -5.69 5.26
CA HIS A 106 3.30 -6.97 5.93
C HIS A 106 3.39 -6.79 7.45
N PHE A 107 3.98 -5.68 7.90
CA PHE A 107 4.03 -5.35 9.32
C PHE A 107 2.64 -4.99 9.84
N GLU A 108 1.85 -4.23 9.08
CA GLU A 108 0.48 -3.93 9.46
C GLU A 108 -0.40 -5.20 9.54
N LEU A 109 -0.29 -6.10 8.56
CA LEU A 109 -0.98 -7.38 8.57
C LEU A 109 -0.57 -8.19 9.82
N TRP A 110 0.72 -8.23 10.13
CA TRP A 110 1.24 -8.89 11.33
C TRP A 110 0.64 -8.28 12.60
N LEU A 111 0.63 -6.95 12.72
CA LEU A 111 0.00 -6.25 13.86
C LEU A 111 -1.47 -6.62 14.01
N ASN A 112 -2.22 -6.67 12.91
CA ASN A 112 -3.67 -6.89 12.94
C ASN A 112 -4.07 -8.35 13.15
N GLN A 113 -3.31 -9.30 12.59
CA GLN A 113 -3.73 -10.70 12.47
C GLN A 113 -2.87 -11.69 13.27
N PHE A 114 -1.60 -11.37 13.56
CA PHE A 114 -0.63 -12.36 14.05
C PHE A 114 0.01 -11.99 15.40
N SER A 115 0.10 -10.71 15.73
CA SER A 115 0.83 -10.22 16.90
C SER A 115 0.22 -10.62 18.25
N GLY A 116 -1.08 -10.90 18.30
CA GLY A 116 -1.82 -11.20 19.54
C GLY A 116 -1.98 -10.01 20.50
N ILE A 117 -1.58 -8.80 20.10
CA ILE A 117 -1.67 -7.60 20.96
C ILE A 117 -3.10 -7.06 21.03
N SER A 118 -3.41 -6.33 22.09
CA SER A 118 -4.72 -5.69 22.27
C SER A 118 -4.96 -4.55 21.26
N ASN A 119 -6.23 -4.18 21.05
CA ASN A 119 -6.58 -3.02 20.22
C ASN A 119 -5.93 -1.72 20.72
N HIS A 120 -5.78 -1.57 22.04
CA HIS A 120 -5.14 -0.42 22.65
C HIS A 120 -3.65 -0.37 22.34
N GLU A 121 -2.92 -1.47 22.52
CA GLU A 121 -1.50 -1.55 22.18
C GLU A 121 -1.27 -1.33 20.68
N ASN A 122 -2.10 -1.92 19.82
CA ASN A 122 -2.05 -1.70 18.39
C ASN A 122 -2.21 -0.20 18.05
N TYR A 123 -3.16 0.49 18.69
CA TYR A 123 -3.33 1.94 18.53
C TYR A 123 -2.11 2.74 19.00
N VAL A 124 -1.50 2.39 20.14
CA VAL A 124 -0.27 3.03 20.63
C VAL A 124 0.89 2.85 19.64
N MET A 125 1.05 1.66 19.07
CA MET A 125 2.09 1.38 18.08
C MET A 125 1.91 2.22 16.82
N ARG A 126 0.67 2.28 16.30
CA ARG A 126 0.31 3.11 15.14
C ARG A 126 0.57 4.58 15.40
N ALA A 127 0.23 5.08 16.59
CA ALA A 127 0.43 6.46 16.98
C ALA A 127 1.91 6.87 17.10
N LYS A 128 2.79 5.99 17.58
CA LYS A 128 4.25 6.22 17.56
C LYS A 128 4.82 6.26 16.14
N ILE A 129 4.32 5.40 15.25
CA ILE A 129 4.72 5.42 13.83
C ILE A 129 4.25 6.72 13.17
N ALA A 130 2.99 7.08 13.35
CA ALA A 130 2.37 8.27 12.76
C ALA A 130 2.74 9.59 13.45
N GLY A 131 3.35 9.56 14.64
CA GLY A 131 3.74 10.77 15.37
C GLY A 131 2.59 11.50 16.06
N LYS A 132 1.46 10.82 16.30
CA LYS A 132 0.20 11.44 16.73
C LYS A 132 -0.60 10.46 17.60
N TRP A 133 -0.63 10.73 18.91
CA TRP A 133 -1.42 9.99 19.90
C TRP A 133 -2.46 10.91 20.52
N ILE A 134 -3.70 10.80 20.05
CA ILE A 134 -4.85 11.62 20.47
C ILE A 134 -6.02 10.69 20.81
N PRO A 135 -7.15 11.16 21.38
CA PRO A 135 -8.37 10.33 21.41
C PRO A 135 -8.77 9.95 19.98
N ARG A 136 -9.12 8.67 19.75
CA ARG A 136 -9.46 8.17 18.41
C ARG A 136 -10.62 8.96 17.78
N GLU A 137 -11.60 9.37 18.58
CA GLU A 137 -12.74 10.18 18.15
C GLU A 137 -12.35 11.52 17.52
N GLU A 138 -11.17 12.08 17.82
CA GLU A 138 -10.73 13.36 17.23
C GLU A 138 -10.39 13.23 15.74
N TYR A 139 -10.11 12.01 15.27
CA TYR A 139 -10.00 11.73 13.84
C TYR A 139 -11.35 11.80 13.12
N GLN A 140 -12.46 12.06 13.84
CA GLN A 140 -13.76 12.30 13.20
C GLN A 140 -13.76 13.50 12.25
N SER A 141 -12.82 14.43 12.45
CA SER A 141 -12.57 15.56 11.56
C SER A 141 -12.03 15.16 10.19
N PHE A 142 -11.60 13.90 10.02
CA PHE A 142 -11.11 13.36 8.75
C PHE A 142 -11.92 12.14 8.26
N PHE A 143 -12.49 11.34 9.17
CA PHE A 143 -13.20 10.11 8.83
C PHE A 143 -14.45 9.96 9.71
N PRO A 144 -15.58 9.45 9.23
CA PRO A 144 -16.78 9.25 10.05
C PRO A 144 -16.66 8.05 11.00
N ILE A 145 -15.79 8.16 12.01
CA ILE A 145 -15.40 7.10 12.97
C ILE A 145 -15.77 7.41 14.43
N GLY A 146 -16.63 8.41 14.67
CA GLY A 146 -17.14 8.73 16.01
C GLY A 146 -17.82 7.54 16.69
N MET A 147 -18.00 7.62 18.01
CA MET A 147 -18.56 6.53 18.84
C MET A 147 -17.79 5.20 18.69
N ASP A 148 -16.45 5.27 18.62
CA ASP A 148 -15.55 4.12 18.49
C ASP A 148 -15.79 3.23 17.26
N ARG A 149 -16.47 3.75 16.23
CA ARG A 149 -16.76 3.00 15.00
C ARG A 149 -15.48 2.60 14.27
N VAL A 150 -15.35 1.31 13.96
CA VAL A 150 -14.29 0.75 13.10
C VAL A 150 -14.98 0.12 11.88
N TYR A 151 -14.54 0.48 10.67
CA TYR A 151 -15.08 -0.08 9.44
C TYR A 151 -14.55 -1.50 9.21
N GLU A 152 -15.38 -2.38 8.65
CA GLU A 152 -14.95 -3.71 8.27
C GLU A 152 -14.12 -3.67 6.97
N GLY A 153 -13.09 -4.51 6.89
CA GLY A 153 -12.21 -4.64 5.74
C GLY A 153 -11.07 -3.62 5.69
N SER A 154 -10.35 -3.64 4.58
CA SER A 154 -9.28 -2.68 4.29
C SER A 154 -9.82 -1.29 3.97
N HIS A 155 -9.06 -0.26 4.33
CA HIS A 155 -9.35 1.14 4.05
C HIS A 155 -8.33 1.71 3.06
N PHE A 156 -8.79 2.28 1.95
CA PHE A 156 -7.95 2.94 0.96
C PHE A 156 -8.01 4.45 1.12
N VAL A 157 -6.87 5.12 1.00
CA VAL A 157 -6.79 6.55 0.76
C VAL A 157 -6.11 6.73 -0.58
N THR A 158 -6.82 7.30 -1.55
CA THR A 158 -6.33 7.36 -2.93
C THR A 158 -6.14 8.79 -3.40
N ALA A 159 -5.06 9.00 -4.14
CA ALA A 159 -4.89 10.15 -5.02
C ALA A 159 -5.78 10.01 -6.27
N HIS A 160 -5.92 11.10 -7.03
CA HIS A 160 -6.66 11.11 -8.30
C HIS A 160 -5.94 10.31 -9.41
N GLY A 161 -6.60 10.11 -10.55
CA GLY A 161 -6.14 9.20 -11.60
C GLY A 161 -4.83 9.61 -12.29
N SER A 162 -4.44 10.89 -12.22
CA SER A 162 -3.23 11.46 -12.81
C SER A 162 -2.44 12.25 -11.76
N PRO A 163 -1.91 11.61 -10.71
CA PRO A 163 -1.50 12.29 -9.51
C PRO A 163 -0.44 13.38 -9.75
N ASP A 164 -0.71 14.56 -9.22
CA ASP A 164 0.20 15.70 -9.06
C ASP A 164 0.68 15.80 -7.60
N LEU A 165 1.37 16.90 -7.28
CA LEU A 165 1.90 17.10 -5.93
C LEU A 165 0.79 17.30 -4.90
N ASP A 166 -0.29 17.99 -5.26
CA ASP A 166 -1.38 18.35 -4.36
C ASP A 166 -2.11 17.09 -3.88
N THR A 167 -2.58 16.25 -4.80
CA THR A 167 -3.27 15.01 -4.46
C THR A 167 -2.35 14.00 -3.78
N ALA A 168 -1.07 13.95 -4.16
CA ALA A 168 -0.10 13.02 -3.57
C ALA A 168 0.12 13.35 -2.09
N ILE A 169 0.22 14.63 -1.75
CA ILE A 169 0.39 15.10 -0.38
C ILE A 169 -0.91 14.93 0.43
N ALA A 170 -2.05 15.32 -0.13
CA ALA A 170 -3.34 15.21 0.55
C ALA A 170 -3.70 13.74 0.86
N SER A 171 -3.48 12.84 -0.11
CA SER A 171 -3.68 11.40 0.06
C SER A 171 -2.67 10.76 1.00
N PHE A 172 -1.40 11.20 0.99
CA PHE A 172 -0.39 10.70 1.91
C PHE A 172 -0.76 10.99 3.37
N TRP A 173 -1.06 12.23 3.72
CA TRP A 173 -1.43 12.58 5.10
C TRP A 173 -2.78 12.00 5.50
N GLY A 174 -3.73 11.91 4.56
CA GLY A 174 -4.95 11.15 4.74
C GLY A 174 -4.67 9.68 5.09
N TRP A 175 -3.71 9.03 4.44
CA TRP A 175 -3.30 7.66 4.78
C TRP A 175 -2.62 7.59 6.16
N VAL A 176 -1.69 8.51 6.47
CA VAL A 176 -1.00 8.52 7.78
C VAL A 176 -2.03 8.62 8.91
N ASP A 177 -3.01 9.53 8.79
CA ASP A 177 -4.06 9.69 9.80
C ASP A 177 -5.04 8.52 9.81
N ALA A 178 -5.38 7.92 8.66
CA ALA A 178 -6.23 6.73 8.60
C ALA A 178 -5.55 5.51 9.27
N PHE A 179 -4.26 5.29 8.98
CA PHE A 179 -3.43 4.28 9.61
C PHE A 179 -3.32 4.49 11.11
N ALA A 180 -3.10 5.74 11.55
CA ALA A 180 -3.01 6.09 12.96
C ALA A 180 -4.32 5.76 13.68
N ALA A 181 -5.45 6.26 13.14
CA ALA A 181 -6.78 6.09 13.71
C ALA A 181 -7.30 4.66 13.66
N ARG A 182 -6.70 3.80 12.83
CA ARG A 182 -7.24 2.46 12.49
C ARG A 182 -8.70 2.58 12.07
N VAL A 183 -8.92 3.28 10.95
CA VAL A 183 -10.25 3.50 10.36
C VAL A 183 -10.93 2.18 10.04
N GLY A 184 -10.19 1.24 9.42
CA GLY A 184 -10.64 -0.12 9.14
C GLY A 184 -10.02 -1.18 10.06
N ASN A 185 -10.64 -2.36 10.14
CA ASN A 185 -10.06 -3.51 10.85
C ASN A 185 -9.07 -4.32 9.98
N GLY A 186 -9.06 -4.09 8.66
CA GLY A 186 -8.09 -4.63 7.70
C GLY A 186 -6.85 -3.75 7.52
N LEU A 187 -6.31 -3.71 6.30
CA LEU A 187 -5.11 -2.92 5.96
C LEU A 187 -5.45 -1.46 5.64
N HIS A 188 -4.51 -0.54 5.85
CA HIS A 188 -4.62 0.85 5.42
C HIS A 188 -3.70 1.08 4.23
N ILE A 189 -4.29 1.36 3.08
CA ILE A 189 -3.58 1.37 1.80
C ILE A 189 -3.56 2.78 1.24
N TRP A 190 -2.36 3.31 1.04
CA TRP A 190 -2.16 4.51 0.25
C TRP A 190 -2.07 4.11 -1.22
N ASN A 191 -2.97 4.61 -2.05
CA ASN A 191 -2.95 4.38 -3.49
C ASN A 191 -2.60 5.67 -4.23
N VAL A 192 -1.56 5.59 -5.08
CA VAL A 192 -1.09 6.68 -5.94
C VAL A 192 -1.09 6.13 -7.37
N PRO A 193 -2.22 6.24 -8.10
CA PRO A 193 -2.38 5.68 -9.45
C PRO A 193 -1.22 6.01 -10.39
N GLY A 194 -0.59 5.01 -11.00
CA GLY A 194 0.52 5.25 -11.94
C GLY A 194 1.87 5.60 -11.31
N GLY A 195 1.95 5.82 -9.99
CA GLY A 195 3.21 6.15 -9.30
C GLY A 195 3.28 7.61 -8.84
N PRO A 196 4.37 7.98 -8.13
CA PRO A 196 4.61 9.39 -7.81
C PRO A 196 4.67 10.24 -9.10
N PRO A 197 4.27 11.53 -9.03
CA PRO A 197 4.34 12.45 -10.16
C PRO A 197 5.74 12.43 -10.79
N SER A 198 5.80 12.07 -12.08
CA SER A 198 7.08 11.91 -12.78
C SER A 198 7.74 13.26 -13.02
N PHE A 199 9.06 13.34 -12.84
CA PHE A 199 9.90 14.52 -13.13
C PHE A 199 9.67 15.78 -12.27
N GLN A 200 8.92 15.69 -11.17
CA GLN A 200 8.81 16.77 -10.18
C GLN A 200 9.94 16.71 -9.16
N VAL A 201 10.69 17.81 -9.03
CA VAL A 201 11.83 17.91 -8.10
C VAL A 201 11.39 17.97 -6.64
N GLU A 202 10.14 18.40 -6.43
CA GLU A 202 9.48 18.47 -5.14
C GLU A 202 9.35 17.11 -4.47
N ILE A 203 9.14 16.04 -5.24
CA ILE A 203 9.07 14.68 -4.67
C ILE A 203 10.39 14.32 -3.99
N ASP A 204 11.53 14.58 -4.64
CA ASP A 204 12.85 14.31 -4.07
C ASP A 204 13.09 15.15 -2.79
N VAL A 205 12.64 16.40 -2.78
CA VAL A 205 12.87 17.33 -1.65
C VAL A 205 11.94 17.05 -0.48
N LEU A 206 10.67 16.74 -0.75
CA LEU A 206 9.63 16.64 0.27
C LEU A 206 9.49 15.22 0.80
N PHE A 207 9.52 14.21 -0.07
CA PHE A 207 9.35 12.82 0.35
C PHE A 207 10.70 12.16 0.63
N ASP A 208 11.63 12.17 -0.34
CA ASP A 208 12.87 11.39 -0.21
C ASP A 208 13.80 11.92 0.88
N GLN A 209 13.96 13.24 0.97
CA GLN A 209 14.82 13.86 1.99
C GLN A 209 14.17 13.87 3.38
N MET A 210 12.85 14.00 3.50
CA MET A 210 12.19 14.09 4.81
C MET A 210 11.76 12.72 5.38
N LEU A 211 11.35 11.78 4.53
CA LEU A 211 10.82 10.47 4.95
C LEU A 211 11.72 9.30 4.51
N GLY A 212 12.47 9.45 3.42
CA GLY A 212 13.41 8.47 2.87
C GLY A 212 13.09 8.05 1.43
N LYS A 213 14.14 7.71 0.65
CA LYS A 213 14.12 7.47 -0.82
C LYS A 213 13.17 6.41 -1.37
N LYS A 214 12.57 5.59 -0.51
CA LYS A 214 11.73 4.45 -0.91
C LYS A 214 10.35 4.49 -0.28
N VAL A 215 9.88 5.69 0.11
CA VAL A 215 8.55 5.87 0.70
C VAL A 215 7.44 5.39 -0.24
N PHE A 216 7.47 5.78 -1.52
CA PHE A 216 6.48 5.30 -2.50
C PHE A 216 6.59 3.80 -2.76
N VAL A 217 7.80 3.23 -2.76
CA VAL A 217 8.04 1.80 -3.01
C VAL A 217 7.50 0.94 -1.86
N HIS A 218 7.72 1.36 -0.61
CA HIS A 218 7.41 0.55 0.57
C HIS A 218 6.01 0.78 1.14
N LEU A 219 5.37 1.92 0.82
CA LEU A 219 4.03 2.30 1.29
C LEU A 219 2.95 2.27 0.22
N ALA A 220 3.21 2.88 -0.94
CA ALA A 220 2.16 3.15 -1.91
C ALA A 220 1.85 1.93 -2.79
N LYS A 221 0.59 1.80 -3.17
CA LYS A 221 0.17 0.99 -4.33
C LYS A 221 0.02 1.92 -5.53
N HIS A 222 0.33 1.41 -6.72
CA HIS A 222 0.29 2.18 -7.97
C HIS A 222 -0.83 1.74 -8.91
N ARG A 223 -1.93 1.24 -8.35
CA ARG A 223 -3.02 0.66 -9.13
C ARG A 223 -3.89 1.79 -9.69
N THR A 224 -4.14 1.74 -11.00
CA THR A 224 -5.09 2.64 -11.68
C THR A 224 -6.55 2.28 -11.40
N THR A 225 -6.80 1.05 -10.96
CA THR A 225 -8.12 0.57 -10.53
C THR A 225 -8.00 0.01 -9.12
N LEU A 226 -8.88 0.44 -8.22
CA LEU A 226 -8.91 -0.11 -6.87
C LEU A 226 -9.47 -1.54 -6.91
N ALA A 227 -8.81 -2.46 -6.22
CA ALA A 227 -9.26 -3.84 -6.08
C ALA A 227 -8.77 -4.41 -4.75
N LEU A 228 -9.59 -5.29 -4.16
CA LEU A 228 -9.18 -6.10 -3.03
C LEU A 228 -8.56 -7.40 -3.55
N SER A 229 -7.61 -7.91 -2.79
CA SER A 229 -6.96 -9.19 -3.01
C SER A 229 -7.09 -10.09 -1.78
N GLY A 230 -6.70 -11.37 -1.89
CA GLY A 230 -6.82 -12.33 -0.80
C GLY A 230 -6.19 -11.86 0.52
N ILE A 231 -5.09 -11.10 0.47
CA ILE A 231 -4.44 -10.51 1.65
C ILE A 231 -5.24 -9.40 2.34
N ASP A 232 -6.15 -8.75 1.61
CA ASP A 232 -7.02 -7.69 2.14
C ASP A 232 -8.24 -8.27 2.88
N LEU A 233 -8.61 -9.52 2.57
CA LEU A 233 -9.77 -10.21 3.10
C LEU A 233 -9.42 -11.29 4.15
N VAL A 234 -8.13 -11.59 4.32
CA VAL A 234 -7.69 -12.69 5.17
C VAL A 234 -7.92 -12.40 6.65
N THR A 235 -8.39 -13.42 7.39
CA THR A 235 -8.51 -13.36 8.85
C THR A 235 -7.88 -14.58 9.53
N GLN A 236 -7.41 -14.41 10.77
CA GLN A 236 -7.11 -15.50 11.70
C GLN A 236 -8.28 -15.84 12.64
N ASN A 237 -9.39 -15.09 12.58
CA ASN A 237 -10.51 -15.30 13.48
C ASN A 237 -11.18 -16.65 13.22
N SER A 238 -11.45 -17.40 14.30
CA SER A 238 -12.06 -18.74 14.24
C SER A 238 -11.32 -19.73 13.34
N LEU A 239 -10.00 -19.56 13.20
CA LEU A 239 -9.11 -20.47 12.46
C LEU A 239 -8.30 -21.32 13.43
N THR A 240 -8.25 -22.63 13.20
CA THR A 240 -7.27 -23.51 13.83
C THR A 240 -6.44 -24.25 12.80
N ARG A 241 -5.14 -24.30 13.06
CA ARG A 241 -4.18 -25.08 12.28
C ARG A 241 -3.91 -26.39 13.02
N GLN A 242 -4.11 -27.52 12.36
CA GLN A 242 -3.90 -28.85 12.97
C GLN A 242 -2.83 -29.66 12.26
N LEU A 243 -2.12 -30.46 13.05
CA LEU A 243 -1.13 -31.42 12.56
C LEU A 243 -1.85 -32.69 12.09
N THR A 244 -1.31 -33.33 11.07
CA THR A 244 -1.93 -34.53 10.49
C THR A 244 -1.86 -35.78 11.36
N THR A 245 -1.05 -35.76 12.42
CA THR A 245 -0.92 -36.87 13.37
C THR A 245 -2.03 -36.90 14.42
N GLU A 246 -2.85 -35.86 14.51
CA GLU A 246 -3.94 -35.77 15.47
C GLU A 246 -5.17 -36.59 15.04
N SER A 247 -6.01 -36.96 16.01
CA SER A 247 -7.21 -37.77 15.78
C SER A 247 -8.38 -36.92 15.29
N ILE A 248 -9.15 -37.44 14.33
CA ILE A 248 -10.40 -36.83 13.83
C ILE A 248 -11.41 -36.61 14.97
N SER A 249 -11.37 -37.42 16.04
CA SER A 249 -12.31 -37.36 17.17
C SER A 249 -12.19 -36.10 18.02
N LEU A 250 -11.04 -35.41 17.98
CA LEU A 250 -10.82 -34.14 18.69
C LEU A 250 -11.55 -32.96 18.03
N PHE A 251 -12.06 -33.15 16.82
CA PHE A 251 -12.61 -32.12 15.96
C PHE A 251 -14.05 -32.45 15.61
N ASP A 252 -14.89 -32.56 16.64
CA ASP A 252 -16.33 -32.47 16.42
C ASP A 252 -16.64 -31.00 16.15
N HIS A 253 -17.20 -30.69 14.98
CA HIS A 253 -17.61 -29.33 14.67
C HIS A 253 -18.76 -28.96 15.60
N GLU A 254 -18.44 -28.40 16.78
CA GLU A 254 -19.44 -27.68 17.56
C GLU A 254 -20.14 -26.65 16.67
N HIS A 255 -21.36 -26.23 17.02
CA HIS A 255 -22.30 -25.48 16.17
C HIS A 255 -21.84 -24.06 15.73
N ARG A 256 -20.52 -23.74 15.76
CA ARG A 256 -19.93 -22.50 15.26
C ARG A 256 -19.09 -22.76 14.00
N PRO A 257 -19.08 -21.83 13.02
CA PRO A 257 -18.25 -21.95 11.83
C PRO A 257 -16.78 -21.75 12.21
N HIS A 258 -16.07 -22.86 12.38
CA HIS A 258 -14.66 -22.89 12.73
C HIS A 258 -13.87 -23.48 11.56
N ALA A 259 -12.92 -22.71 11.02
CA ALA A 259 -12.10 -23.16 9.91
C ALA A 259 -10.93 -24.01 10.40
N ILE A 260 -10.80 -25.23 9.87
CA ILE A 260 -9.70 -26.15 10.20
C ILE A 260 -8.79 -26.27 8.98
N VAL A 261 -7.53 -25.88 9.17
CA VAL A 261 -6.49 -25.90 8.14
C VAL A 261 -5.42 -26.90 8.56
N LEU A 262 -5.19 -27.91 7.73
CA LEU A 262 -4.22 -28.95 7.97
C LEU A 262 -2.84 -28.48 7.53
N VAL A 263 -1.85 -28.67 8.40
CA VAL A 263 -0.45 -28.33 8.15
C VAL A 263 0.49 -29.46 8.51
N ASP A 264 1.66 -29.49 7.85
CA ASP A 264 2.76 -30.37 8.27
C ASP A 264 3.48 -29.82 9.52
N GLU A 265 4.43 -30.59 10.05
CA GLU A 265 5.25 -30.20 11.21
C GLU A 265 6.06 -28.91 10.99
N GLN A 266 6.33 -28.56 9.73
CA GLN A 266 7.02 -27.33 9.36
C GLN A 266 6.05 -26.15 9.17
N GLY A 267 4.74 -26.39 9.17
CA GLY A 267 3.67 -25.41 9.05
C GLY A 267 3.22 -25.12 7.61
N TYR A 268 3.54 -25.98 6.64
CA TYR A 268 3.08 -25.89 5.26
C TYR A 268 1.67 -26.45 5.10
N TYR A 269 0.91 -25.87 4.18
CA TYR A 269 -0.49 -26.21 3.91
C TYR A 269 -0.63 -27.58 3.24
N LEU A 270 -1.51 -28.41 3.79
CA LEU A 270 -1.83 -29.74 3.25
C LEU A 270 -3.28 -29.84 2.75
N GLY A 271 -4.20 -29.07 3.34
CA GLY A 271 -5.60 -29.04 2.94
C GLY A 271 -6.51 -28.43 3.99
N ASP A 272 -7.79 -28.34 3.66
CA ASP A 272 -8.85 -27.93 4.58
C ASP A 272 -9.61 -29.15 5.12
N TRP A 273 -10.07 -29.08 6.37
CA TRP A 273 -10.93 -30.09 6.97
C TRP A 273 -12.29 -29.49 7.35
N ARG A 274 -13.35 -29.92 6.66
CA ARG A 274 -14.70 -29.33 6.78
C ARG A 274 -15.71 -30.36 7.28
N HIS A 275 -16.85 -29.88 7.75
CA HIS A 275 -17.88 -30.75 8.33
C HIS A 275 -18.34 -31.87 7.40
N TYR A 276 -18.58 -31.59 6.12
CA TYR A 276 -19.00 -32.63 5.19
C TYR A 276 -17.88 -33.65 4.86
N ASP A 277 -16.61 -33.30 5.08
CA ASP A 277 -15.49 -34.24 4.97
C ASP A 277 -15.53 -35.28 6.11
N VAL A 278 -15.90 -34.83 7.33
CA VAL A 278 -15.99 -35.69 8.52
C VAL A 278 -16.95 -36.86 8.28
N GLU A 279 -18.16 -36.57 7.79
CA GLU A 279 -19.18 -37.61 7.59
C GLU A 279 -18.76 -38.60 6.50
N GLY A 280 -18.32 -38.12 5.34
CA GLY A 280 -17.90 -38.97 4.23
C GLY A 280 -16.72 -39.87 4.59
N VAL A 281 -15.69 -39.31 5.25
CA VAL A 281 -14.51 -40.07 5.65
C VAL A 281 -14.83 -41.09 6.76
N ARG A 282 -15.62 -40.71 7.77
CA ARG A 282 -16.05 -41.64 8.82
C ARG A 282 -16.83 -42.82 8.24
N GLN A 283 -17.71 -42.59 7.28
CA GLN A 283 -18.43 -43.67 6.61
C GLN A 283 -17.48 -44.68 5.96
N VAL A 284 -16.41 -44.23 5.30
CA VAL A 284 -15.42 -45.12 4.67
C VAL A 284 -14.61 -45.90 5.71
N ILE A 285 -14.19 -45.24 6.79
CA ILE A 285 -13.47 -45.89 7.90
C ILE A 285 -14.34 -46.96 8.57
N ILE A 286 -15.63 -46.66 8.78
CA ILE A 286 -16.60 -47.59 9.37
C ILE A 286 -16.73 -48.89 8.57
N LEU A 287 -16.61 -48.84 7.23
CA LEU A 287 -16.66 -50.06 6.39
C LEU A 287 -15.57 -51.06 6.79
N LEU A 288 -14.33 -50.60 6.96
CA LEU A 288 -13.24 -51.47 7.41
C LEU A 288 -13.43 -51.90 8.87
N ASN A 289 -13.82 -50.97 9.75
CA ASN A 289 -14.02 -51.26 11.17
C ASN A 289 -15.10 -52.32 11.40
N ASN A 290 -16.16 -52.33 10.59
CA ASN A 290 -17.19 -53.36 10.63
C ASN A 290 -16.62 -54.74 10.24
N CYS A 291 -15.79 -54.82 9.21
CA CYS A 291 -15.11 -56.07 8.82
C CYS A 291 -14.13 -56.55 9.90
N LEU A 292 -13.35 -55.65 10.51
CA LEU A 292 -12.42 -55.99 11.60
C LEU A 292 -13.15 -56.49 12.84
N ARG A 293 -14.26 -55.83 13.23
CA ARG A 293 -15.11 -56.25 14.35
C ARG A 293 -15.78 -57.59 14.08
N TRP A 294 -16.21 -57.83 12.84
CA TRP A 294 -16.75 -59.14 12.45
C TRP A 294 -15.67 -60.23 12.57
N PHE A 295 -14.46 -59.98 12.07
CA PHE A 295 -13.33 -60.90 12.17
C PHE A 295 -12.98 -61.21 13.63
N GLU A 296 -12.95 -60.19 14.49
CA GLU A 296 -12.75 -60.33 15.93
C GLU A 296 -13.74 -61.31 16.56
N ASN A 297 -15.04 -61.10 16.33
CA ASN A 297 -16.10 -61.93 16.88
C ASN A 297 -16.10 -63.34 16.29
N ASP A 298 -15.93 -63.48 14.97
CA ASP A 298 -15.86 -64.77 14.30
C ASP A 298 -14.67 -65.60 14.80
N LEU A 299 -13.52 -64.96 15.00
CA LEU A 299 -12.34 -65.60 15.55
C LEU A 299 -12.51 -66.01 17.02
N HIS A 300 -13.16 -65.20 17.85
CA HIS A 300 -13.52 -65.60 19.22
C HIS A 300 -14.39 -66.87 19.23
N VAL A 301 -15.42 -66.92 18.38
CA VAL A 301 -16.30 -68.11 18.26
C VAL A 301 -15.52 -69.33 17.75
N LYS A 302 -14.67 -69.16 16.74
CA LYS A 302 -13.84 -70.24 16.19
C LYS A 302 -12.81 -70.75 17.19
N LEU A 303 -12.18 -69.87 17.97
CA LEU A 303 -11.26 -70.25 19.05
C LEU A 303 -11.97 -71.06 20.13
N VAL A 304 -13.12 -70.58 20.61
CA VAL A 304 -13.93 -71.33 21.60
C VAL A 304 -14.34 -72.70 21.03
N SER A 305 -14.78 -72.74 19.78
CA SER A 305 -15.19 -73.99 19.11
C SER A 305 -14.03 -74.97 18.93
N LEU A 306 -12.82 -74.48 18.64
CA LEU A 306 -11.61 -75.30 18.52
C LEU A 306 -11.27 -75.97 19.87
N PHE A 307 -11.22 -75.19 20.95
CA PHE A 307 -10.89 -75.69 22.29
C PHE A 307 -12.05 -76.44 22.97
N ALA A 308 -13.26 -76.42 22.41
CA ALA A 308 -14.40 -77.22 22.87
C ALA A 308 -14.46 -78.63 22.24
N LYS A 309 -13.59 -78.95 21.27
CA LYS A 309 -13.52 -80.31 20.70
C LYS A 309 -13.07 -81.31 21.77
N LYS A 310 -13.77 -82.46 21.84
CA LYS A 310 -13.46 -83.52 22.81
C LYS A 310 -12.04 -84.08 22.68
N ASP A 311 -11.55 -84.22 21.45
CA ASP A 311 -10.23 -84.78 21.14
C ASP A 311 -9.42 -83.80 20.27
N LEU A 312 -9.13 -82.59 20.79
CA LEU A 312 -8.33 -81.61 20.04
C LEU A 312 -6.89 -82.09 19.88
N SER A 313 -6.43 -82.21 18.64
CA SER A 313 -5.06 -82.63 18.31
C SER A 313 -4.31 -81.58 17.48
N LEU A 314 -2.98 -81.73 17.39
CA LEU A 314 -2.15 -80.92 16.49
C LEU A 314 -2.57 -81.02 15.02
N LYS A 315 -3.29 -82.08 14.61
CA LYS A 315 -3.80 -82.25 13.24
C LYS A 315 -4.97 -81.31 12.93
N ASP A 316 -5.68 -80.83 13.96
CA ASP A 316 -6.81 -79.90 13.81
C ASP A 316 -6.36 -78.44 13.61
N LEU A 317 -5.14 -78.10 14.04
CA LEU A 317 -4.64 -76.72 14.02
C LEU A 317 -4.34 -76.17 12.61
N PRO A 318 -3.71 -76.91 11.67
CA PRO A 318 -3.45 -76.40 10.33
C PRO A 318 -4.74 -75.97 9.60
N ALA A 319 -5.82 -76.76 9.73
CA ALA A 319 -7.11 -76.43 9.12
C ALA A 319 -7.73 -75.16 9.74
N PHE A 320 -7.66 -75.03 11.07
CA PHE A 320 -8.11 -73.83 11.78
C PHE A 320 -7.29 -72.59 11.40
N ILE A 321 -5.96 -72.68 11.47
CA ILE A 321 -5.03 -71.59 11.14
C ILE A 321 -5.27 -71.13 9.70
N ASN A 322 -5.40 -72.06 8.75
CA ASN A 322 -5.70 -71.72 7.36
C ASN A 322 -7.06 -71.04 7.21
N ALA A 323 -8.10 -71.53 7.90
CA ALA A 323 -9.42 -70.92 7.89
C ALA A 323 -9.45 -69.50 8.47
N VAL A 324 -8.58 -69.18 9.42
CA VAL A 324 -8.44 -67.83 9.99
C VAL A 324 -7.62 -66.92 9.08
N LEU A 325 -6.44 -67.38 8.64
CA LEU A 325 -5.48 -66.57 7.88
C LEU A 325 -5.94 -66.28 6.45
N MET A 326 -6.61 -67.24 5.80
CA MET A 326 -7.01 -67.14 4.40
C MET A 326 -8.43 -66.62 4.19
N THR A 327 -9.13 -66.23 5.26
CA THR A 327 -10.43 -65.55 5.12
C THR A 327 -10.21 -64.22 4.40
N LYS A 328 -10.94 -64.02 3.30
CA LYS A 328 -10.90 -62.75 2.56
C LYS A 328 -11.82 -61.71 3.21
N ILE A 329 -11.44 -60.44 3.11
CA ILE A 329 -12.27 -59.35 3.63
C ILE A 329 -13.63 -59.31 2.90
N GLU A 330 -13.66 -59.53 1.58
CA GLU A 330 -14.90 -59.59 0.77
C GLU A 330 -15.87 -60.70 1.19
N ASP A 331 -15.37 -61.75 1.86
CA ASP A 331 -16.18 -62.87 2.35
C ASP A 331 -16.80 -62.64 3.73
N CYS A 332 -16.40 -61.57 4.42
CA CYS A 332 -17.00 -61.18 5.69
C CYS A 332 -18.47 -60.79 5.48
N GLN A 333 -19.35 -61.11 6.43
CA GLN A 333 -20.77 -60.75 6.33
C GLN A 333 -21.00 -59.25 6.05
N PRO A 334 -20.35 -58.30 6.77
CA PRO A 334 -20.53 -56.88 6.48
C PRO A 334 -20.18 -56.51 5.03
N ALA A 335 -19.08 -57.05 4.48
CA ALA A 335 -18.64 -56.72 3.13
C ALA A 335 -19.59 -57.21 2.03
N ARG A 336 -20.32 -58.30 2.28
CA ARG A 336 -21.35 -58.82 1.37
C ARG A 336 -22.58 -57.93 1.32
N GLU A 337 -22.90 -57.27 2.43
CA GLU A 337 -24.04 -56.36 2.60
C GLU A 337 -23.76 -54.94 2.09
N PHE A 338 -22.49 -54.60 1.81
CA PHE A 338 -22.13 -53.29 1.24
C PHE A 338 -22.78 -53.09 -0.13
N THR A 339 -23.26 -51.86 -0.38
CA THR A 339 -23.67 -51.43 -1.71
C THR A 339 -22.47 -51.39 -2.67
N GLU A 340 -22.71 -51.39 -3.98
CA GLU A 340 -21.61 -51.30 -4.95
C GLU A 340 -20.79 -50.01 -4.81
N GLY A 341 -21.43 -48.90 -4.40
CA GLY A 341 -20.73 -47.66 -4.05
C GLY A 341 -19.80 -47.82 -2.84
N GLN A 342 -20.29 -48.45 -1.77
CA GLN A 342 -19.49 -48.75 -0.57
C GLN A 342 -18.34 -49.71 -0.88
N LYS A 343 -18.57 -50.76 -1.68
CA LYS A 343 -17.50 -51.67 -2.13
C LYS A 343 -16.45 -50.94 -2.95
N LYS A 344 -16.84 -50.02 -3.83
CA LYS A 344 -15.91 -49.18 -4.59
C LYS A 344 -15.05 -48.32 -3.67
N HIS A 345 -15.65 -47.64 -2.69
CA HIS A 345 -14.92 -46.82 -1.72
C HIS A 345 -14.01 -47.67 -0.84
N ALA A 346 -14.48 -48.79 -0.30
CA ALA A 346 -13.68 -49.68 0.54
C ALA A 346 -12.49 -50.28 -0.23
N ARG A 347 -12.67 -50.70 -1.50
CA ARG A 347 -11.56 -51.14 -2.36
C ARG A 347 -10.53 -50.03 -2.58
N ALA A 348 -11.00 -48.83 -2.92
CA ALA A 348 -10.12 -47.68 -3.14
C ALA A 348 -9.38 -47.28 -1.87
N TYR A 349 -10.05 -47.31 -0.71
CA TYR A 349 -9.47 -47.03 0.59
C TYR A 349 -8.37 -48.05 0.95
N LEU A 350 -8.68 -49.35 0.89
CA LEU A 350 -7.72 -50.41 1.16
C LEU A 350 -6.50 -50.31 0.22
N HIS A 351 -6.74 -50.12 -1.07
CA HIS A 351 -5.65 -50.10 -2.06
C HIS A 351 -4.83 -48.81 -2.03
N LYS A 352 -5.49 -47.65 -2.17
CA LYS A 352 -4.80 -46.37 -2.39
C LYS A 352 -4.31 -45.71 -1.10
N VAL A 353 -4.98 -45.93 0.03
CA VAL A 353 -4.64 -45.30 1.31
C VAL A 353 -3.86 -46.26 2.19
N LEU A 354 -4.37 -47.48 2.39
CA LEU A 354 -3.75 -48.46 3.29
C LEU A 354 -2.67 -49.33 2.61
N GLY A 355 -2.48 -49.22 1.29
CA GLY A 355 -1.45 -49.97 0.56
C GLY A 355 -1.78 -51.45 0.30
N VAL A 356 -3.03 -51.87 0.53
CA VAL A 356 -3.50 -53.25 0.37
C VAL A 356 -3.84 -53.50 -1.10
N LYS A 357 -2.86 -53.98 -1.88
CA LYS A 357 -2.93 -54.11 -3.35
C LYS A 357 -4.18 -54.82 -3.90
N LYS A 358 -4.67 -55.84 -3.20
CA LYS A 358 -5.85 -56.63 -3.62
C LYS A 358 -7.20 -56.03 -3.17
N GLY A 359 -7.20 -54.89 -2.47
CA GLY A 359 -8.40 -54.26 -1.94
C GLY A 359 -9.21 -55.22 -1.06
N LEU A 360 -10.53 -55.29 -1.26
CA LEU A 360 -11.42 -56.20 -0.52
C LEU A 360 -11.12 -57.69 -0.74
N SER A 361 -10.49 -58.07 -1.86
CA SER A 361 -10.20 -59.47 -2.16
C SER A 361 -8.94 -59.99 -1.46
N CYS A 362 -8.30 -59.18 -0.61
CA CYS A 362 -7.18 -59.61 0.22
C CYS A 362 -7.64 -60.51 1.36
N THR A 363 -6.73 -61.36 1.84
CA THR A 363 -6.93 -62.10 3.10
C THR A 363 -6.53 -61.27 4.32
N PHE A 364 -7.01 -61.63 5.51
CA PHE A 364 -6.57 -60.96 6.75
C PHE A 364 -5.07 -61.11 7.00
N GLN A 365 -4.44 -62.19 6.53
CA GLN A 365 -2.98 -62.34 6.54
C GLN A 365 -2.30 -61.30 5.64
N GLU A 366 -2.78 -61.11 4.41
CA GLU A 366 -2.24 -60.09 3.49
C GLU A 366 -2.47 -58.67 4.01
N PHE A 367 -3.61 -58.44 4.68
CA PHE A 367 -3.90 -57.17 5.35
C PHE A 367 -2.93 -56.91 6.51
N ALA A 368 -2.68 -57.90 7.37
CA ALA A 368 -1.71 -57.77 8.47
C ALA A 368 -0.29 -57.48 7.96
N GLU A 369 0.12 -58.11 6.87
CA GLU A 369 1.43 -57.85 6.25
C GLU A 369 1.52 -56.43 5.68
N ALA A 370 0.43 -55.93 5.08
CA ALA A 370 0.36 -54.53 4.65
C ALA A 370 0.39 -53.54 5.82
N MET A 371 -0.22 -53.86 6.96
CA MET A 371 -0.18 -52.99 8.15
C MET A 371 1.23 -52.86 8.75
N LYS A 372 2.11 -53.87 8.59
CA LYS A 372 3.52 -53.76 8.99
C LYS A 372 4.24 -52.60 8.29
N THR A 373 3.91 -52.31 7.03
CA THR A 373 4.57 -51.21 6.31
C THR A 373 4.23 -49.84 6.88
N HIS A 374 3.17 -49.75 7.69
CA HIS A 374 2.76 -48.55 8.43
C HIS A 374 3.23 -48.58 9.90
N GLY A 375 4.08 -49.53 10.29
CA GLY A 375 4.59 -49.66 11.65
C GLY A 375 3.63 -50.34 12.64
N LEU A 376 2.48 -50.85 12.17
CA LEU A 376 1.50 -51.57 12.99
C LEU A 376 1.83 -53.07 13.02
N LEU A 377 2.65 -53.46 13.99
CA LEU A 377 3.18 -54.83 14.10
C LEU A 377 2.24 -55.77 14.86
N GLU A 378 1.33 -55.23 15.68
CA GLU A 378 0.53 -56.00 16.63
C GLU A 378 -0.37 -57.04 15.94
N PHE A 379 -0.92 -56.71 14.77
CA PHE A 379 -1.81 -57.63 14.06
C PHE A 379 -1.03 -58.81 13.46
N ALA A 380 0.16 -58.57 12.93
CA ALA A 380 1.02 -59.66 12.47
C ALA A 380 1.58 -60.52 13.61
N GLN A 381 1.96 -59.90 14.73
CA GLN A 381 2.38 -60.62 15.93
C GLN A 381 1.25 -61.50 16.49
N PHE A 382 0.00 -61.03 16.41
CA PHE A 382 -1.17 -61.84 16.72
C PHE A 382 -1.29 -63.05 15.78
N LEU A 383 -1.11 -62.87 14.46
CA LEU A 383 -1.14 -63.99 13.51
C LEU A 383 0.01 -64.99 13.76
N GLU A 384 1.19 -64.51 14.12
CA GLU A 384 2.32 -65.36 14.53
C GLU A 384 2.03 -66.13 15.83
N LEU A 385 1.36 -65.49 16.80
CA LEU A 385 0.91 -66.14 18.03
C LEU A 385 -0.06 -67.29 17.71
N ILE A 386 -1.03 -67.08 16.81
CA ILE A 386 -1.95 -68.13 16.35
C ILE A 386 -1.20 -69.23 15.58
N ALA A 387 -0.27 -68.87 14.69
CA ALA A 387 0.53 -69.83 13.94
C ALA A 387 1.44 -70.67 14.85
N SER A 388 1.89 -70.12 15.98
CA SER A 388 2.74 -70.79 16.96
C SER A 388 2.02 -71.79 17.86
N LEU A 389 0.68 -71.88 17.79
CA LEU A 389 -0.11 -72.83 18.58
C LEU A 389 0.33 -74.29 18.36
N ASN A 390 0.80 -74.61 17.16
CA ASN A 390 1.34 -75.93 16.80
C ASN A 390 2.64 -76.32 17.54
N LYS A 391 3.33 -75.35 18.14
CA LYS A 391 4.54 -75.52 18.95
C LYS A 391 4.28 -75.20 20.43
N SER A 392 3.02 -75.02 20.82
CA SER A 392 2.67 -74.64 22.19
C SER A 392 2.80 -75.80 23.16
N SER A 393 3.12 -75.48 24.42
CA SER A 393 3.13 -76.42 25.54
C SER A 393 1.72 -76.85 26.00
N LEU A 394 0.69 -76.48 25.25
CA LEU A 394 -0.69 -76.94 25.46
C LEU A 394 -0.90 -78.37 24.97
N PHE A 395 -0.03 -78.89 24.11
CA PHE A 395 -0.13 -80.24 23.57
C PHE A 395 0.94 -81.15 24.19
N ASP A 396 0.59 -82.41 24.42
CA ASP A 396 1.53 -83.43 24.89
C ASP A 396 2.46 -83.93 23.77
N ALA A 397 3.38 -84.83 24.12
CA ALA A 397 4.31 -85.42 23.15
C ALA A 397 3.61 -86.27 22.06
N SER A 398 2.37 -86.70 22.30
CA SER A 398 1.54 -87.43 21.34
C SER A 398 0.69 -86.50 20.47
N GLY A 399 0.74 -85.19 20.72
CA GLY A 399 0.06 -84.15 19.96
C GLY A 399 -1.41 -83.93 20.35
N PHE A 400 -1.85 -84.40 21.52
CA PHE A 400 -3.20 -84.15 22.06
C PHE A 400 -3.18 -83.00 23.06
N LEU A 401 -4.29 -82.26 23.17
CA LEU A 401 -4.43 -81.17 24.12
C LEU A 401 -4.33 -81.69 25.56
N ILE A 402 -3.46 -81.06 26.36
CA ILE A 402 -3.36 -81.30 27.80
C ILE A 402 -4.53 -80.59 28.48
N GLU A 403 -5.43 -81.36 29.10
CA GLU A 403 -6.60 -80.88 29.85
C GLU A 403 -6.22 -80.13 31.13
N ASN A 404 -5.64 -78.95 30.97
CA ASN A 404 -5.27 -78.02 32.04
C ASN A 404 -6.02 -76.71 31.84
N ARG A 405 -7.19 -76.61 32.48
CA ARG A 405 -8.08 -75.46 32.35
C ARG A 405 -7.34 -74.12 32.55
N PRO A 406 -6.58 -73.89 33.64
CA PRO A 406 -5.83 -72.64 33.80
C PRO A 406 -4.91 -72.31 32.62
N ARG A 407 -4.14 -73.29 32.12
CA ARG A 407 -3.21 -73.06 30.98
C ARG A 407 -3.93 -72.76 29.68
N ILE A 408 -5.04 -73.45 29.41
CA ILE A 408 -5.86 -73.23 28.21
C ILE A 408 -6.50 -71.83 28.25
N PHE A 409 -7.14 -71.47 29.37
CA PHE A 409 -7.76 -70.15 29.51
C PHE A 409 -6.74 -69.01 29.50
N LEU A 410 -5.54 -69.18 30.07
CA LEU A 410 -4.45 -68.20 29.96
C LEU A 410 -3.98 -68.02 28.51
N ALA A 411 -3.89 -69.10 27.73
CA ALA A 411 -3.53 -69.02 26.33
C ALA A 411 -4.62 -68.32 25.48
N LEU A 412 -5.90 -68.64 25.73
CA LEU A 412 -7.04 -67.96 25.11
C LEU A 412 -7.08 -66.48 25.46
N GLU A 413 -6.94 -66.14 26.73
CA GLU A 413 -6.89 -64.75 27.21
C GLU A 413 -5.76 -63.97 26.52
N LYS A 414 -4.57 -64.57 26.41
CA LYS A 414 -3.44 -63.96 25.70
C LYS A 414 -3.76 -63.69 24.23
N MET A 415 -4.40 -64.63 23.53
CA MET A 415 -4.78 -64.47 22.13
C MET A 415 -5.86 -63.40 21.95
N ILE A 416 -6.90 -63.41 22.79
CA ILE A 416 -7.98 -62.42 22.77
C ILE A 416 -7.44 -61.01 23.05
N LYS A 417 -6.63 -60.84 24.11
CA LYS A 417 -6.00 -59.55 24.42
C LYS A 417 -5.06 -59.06 23.33
N SER A 418 -4.36 -59.97 22.66
CA SER A 418 -3.47 -59.62 21.54
C SER A 418 -4.28 -59.15 20.32
N LEU A 419 -5.41 -59.79 20.03
CA LEU A 419 -6.31 -59.40 18.95
C LEU A 419 -6.95 -58.03 19.23
N ASP A 420 -7.50 -57.84 20.43
CA ASP A 420 -8.13 -56.57 20.83
C ASP A 420 -7.12 -55.40 20.72
N ARG A 421 -5.90 -55.56 21.26
CA ARG A 421 -4.83 -54.56 21.12
C ARG A 421 -4.51 -54.24 19.66
N SER A 422 -4.45 -55.26 18.81
CA SER A 422 -4.14 -55.07 17.39
C SER A 422 -5.25 -54.32 16.63
N ILE A 423 -6.52 -54.61 16.94
CA ILE A 423 -7.65 -53.91 16.33
C ILE A 423 -7.72 -52.47 16.86
N GLN A 424 -7.42 -52.25 18.14
CA GLN A 424 -7.33 -50.92 18.73
C GLN A 424 -6.20 -50.09 18.09
N SER A 425 -5.01 -50.68 17.84
CA SER A 425 -3.91 -49.96 17.18
C SER A 425 -4.25 -49.59 15.74
N ILE A 426 -4.90 -50.48 14.99
CA ILE A 426 -5.40 -50.19 13.65
C ILE A 426 -6.47 -49.08 13.69
N ARG A 427 -7.43 -49.14 14.62
CA ARG A 427 -8.47 -48.10 14.77
C ARG A 427 -7.87 -46.74 15.06
N ALA A 428 -6.93 -46.67 16.01
CA ALA A 428 -6.24 -45.42 16.34
C ALA A 428 -5.45 -44.86 15.15
N PHE A 429 -4.84 -45.73 14.34
CA PHE A 429 -4.13 -45.31 13.12
C PHE A 429 -5.07 -44.76 12.05
N VAL A 430 -6.18 -45.44 11.76
CA VAL A 430 -7.12 -45.00 10.70
C VAL A 430 -7.91 -43.76 11.07
N GLU A 431 -7.97 -43.41 12.36
CA GLU A 431 -8.58 -42.19 12.87
C GLU A 431 -7.66 -40.97 12.85
N ARG A 432 -6.42 -41.08 12.36
CA ARG A 432 -5.52 -39.92 12.19
C ARG A 432 -5.93 -39.06 10.99
N LEU A 433 -5.65 -37.76 11.09
CA LEU A 433 -5.96 -36.77 10.04
C LEU A 433 -5.21 -36.99 8.71
N ASP A 434 -3.98 -37.54 8.71
CA ASP A 434 -3.30 -37.89 7.46
C ASP A 434 -4.04 -38.98 6.68
N VAL A 435 -4.44 -40.06 7.35
CA VAL A 435 -5.25 -41.13 6.74
C VAL A 435 -6.58 -40.57 6.25
N ALA A 436 -7.20 -39.69 7.03
CA ALA A 436 -8.45 -39.02 6.68
C ALA A 436 -8.29 -38.17 5.40
N LEU A 437 -7.20 -37.42 5.30
CA LEU A 437 -6.87 -36.59 4.14
C LEU A 437 -6.61 -37.46 2.91
N ASP A 438 -5.93 -38.60 3.06
CA ASP A 438 -5.71 -39.54 1.97
C ASP A 438 -7.00 -40.20 1.48
N ILE A 439 -7.97 -40.46 2.37
CA ILE A 439 -9.32 -40.89 1.97
C ILE A 439 -9.98 -39.79 1.14
N LYS A 440 -9.96 -38.56 1.64
CA LYS A 440 -10.53 -37.39 0.94
C LYS A 440 -9.95 -37.21 -0.46
N THR A 441 -8.63 -37.31 -0.62
CA THR A 441 -7.95 -37.07 -1.90
C THR A 441 -8.00 -38.28 -2.83
N HIS A 442 -7.68 -39.48 -2.35
CA HIS A 442 -7.48 -40.65 -3.22
C HIS A 442 -8.74 -41.50 -3.42
N VAL A 443 -9.68 -41.47 -2.45
CA VAL A 443 -10.95 -42.21 -2.55
C VAL A 443 -12.04 -41.33 -3.15
N PHE A 444 -12.25 -40.12 -2.61
CA PHE A 444 -13.29 -39.20 -3.11
C PHE A 444 -12.82 -38.30 -4.26
N GLY A 445 -11.51 -38.14 -4.47
CA GLY A 445 -10.97 -37.30 -5.54
C GLY A 445 -11.01 -35.80 -5.23
N TYR A 446 -11.20 -35.41 -3.97
CA TYR A 446 -11.27 -34.00 -3.58
C TYR A 446 -9.87 -33.40 -3.45
N VAL A 447 -9.58 -32.40 -4.28
CA VAL A 447 -8.30 -31.68 -4.30
C VAL A 447 -8.35 -30.50 -3.31
N PRO A 448 -7.24 -30.18 -2.60
CA PRO A 448 -7.16 -28.99 -1.77
C PRO A 448 -7.54 -27.71 -2.52
N GLN A 449 -8.56 -27.01 -2.03
CA GLN A 449 -9.00 -25.73 -2.59
C GLN A 449 -8.36 -24.61 -1.78
N HIS A 450 -7.63 -23.73 -2.44
CA HIS A 450 -7.02 -22.57 -1.81
C HIS A 450 -6.88 -21.43 -2.81
N VAL A 451 -6.66 -20.22 -2.31
CA VAL A 451 -6.42 -19.02 -3.11
C VAL A 451 -5.08 -18.41 -2.76
N ASN A 452 -4.39 -17.90 -3.77
CA ASN A 452 -3.17 -17.13 -3.53
C ASN A 452 -3.54 -15.80 -2.84
N TYR A 453 -2.68 -15.30 -1.97
CA TYR A 453 -2.88 -14.00 -1.32
C TYR A 453 -3.02 -12.81 -2.28
N ARG A 454 -2.56 -12.94 -3.53
CA ARG A 454 -2.72 -11.95 -4.60
C ARG A 454 -3.98 -12.14 -5.44
N ALA A 455 -4.75 -13.21 -5.24
CA ALA A 455 -5.99 -13.48 -5.99
C ALA A 455 -6.98 -12.33 -5.80
N GLU A 456 -7.64 -11.91 -6.87
CA GLU A 456 -8.62 -10.82 -6.84
C GLU A 456 -9.99 -11.31 -6.34
N VAL A 457 -10.84 -10.39 -5.88
CA VAL A 457 -12.17 -10.71 -5.32
C VAL A 457 -12.99 -11.62 -6.23
N GLU A 458 -13.02 -11.36 -7.54
CA GLU A 458 -13.83 -12.15 -8.47
C GLU A 458 -13.27 -13.58 -8.65
N GLU A 459 -11.95 -13.75 -8.61
CA GLU A 459 -11.32 -15.09 -8.57
C GLU A 459 -11.69 -15.82 -7.27
N ILE A 460 -11.66 -15.12 -6.14
CA ILE A 460 -12.00 -15.68 -4.83
C ILE A 460 -13.49 -16.08 -4.80
N ARG A 461 -14.39 -15.24 -5.31
CA ARG A 461 -15.84 -15.53 -5.42
C ARG A 461 -16.09 -16.77 -6.28
N SER A 462 -15.45 -16.84 -7.44
CA SER A 462 -15.55 -18.00 -8.34
C SER A 462 -15.08 -19.30 -7.67
N LYS A 463 -13.95 -19.25 -6.94
CA LYS A 463 -13.42 -20.41 -6.21
C LYS A 463 -14.20 -20.77 -4.94
N MET A 464 -14.88 -19.80 -4.31
CA MET A 464 -15.63 -20.02 -3.06
C MET A 464 -16.77 -21.01 -3.30
N ASN A 465 -17.52 -20.86 -4.41
CA ASN A 465 -18.62 -21.74 -4.77
C ASN A 465 -19.53 -22.07 -3.55
N ASN A 466 -19.62 -23.34 -3.16
CA ASN A 466 -20.39 -23.80 -1.99
C ASN A 466 -19.52 -24.05 -0.73
N TYR A 467 -18.25 -23.66 -0.76
CA TYR A 467 -17.37 -23.83 0.39
C TYR A 467 -17.67 -22.79 1.47
N PRO A 468 -17.66 -23.16 2.76
CA PRO A 468 -17.88 -22.20 3.85
C PRO A 468 -16.71 -21.23 4.02
N TYR A 469 -15.51 -21.63 3.60
CA TYR A 469 -14.31 -20.81 3.61
C TYR A 469 -13.28 -21.32 2.60
N LEU A 470 -12.35 -20.42 2.23
CA LEU A 470 -11.15 -20.71 1.47
C LEU A 470 -9.91 -20.35 2.29
N THR A 471 -8.89 -21.21 2.25
CA THR A 471 -7.57 -20.89 2.80
C THR A 471 -6.79 -20.00 1.84
N VAL A 472 -6.27 -18.89 2.37
CA VAL A 472 -5.38 -17.97 1.66
C VAL A 472 -3.95 -18.41 1.89
N THR A 473 -3.20 -18.57 0.81
CA THR A 473 -1.84 -19.09 0.85
C THR A 473 -0.83 -18.21 0.15
N MET A 474 0.43 -18.39 0.53
CA MET A 474 1.60 -17.79 -0.09
C MET A 474 2.63 -18.89 -0.38
N ALA A 475 3.24 -18.87 -1.55
CA ALA A 475 4.36 -19.76 -1.84
C ALA A 475 5.64 -19.23 -1.17
N ASP A 476 6.40 -20.14 -0.56
CA ASP A 476 7.74 -19.84 -0.08
C ASP A 476 8.76 -19.84 -1.24
N SER A 477 9.99 -19.45 -0.93
CA SER A 477 11.12 -19.45 -1.87
C SER A 477 11.41 -20.80 -2.56
N ASN A 478 10.91 -21.93 -2.03
CA ASN A 478 11.03 -23.26 -2.63
C ASN A 478 9.73 -23.73 -3.32
N GLY A 479 8.73 -22.85 -3.45
CA GLY A 479 7.42 -23.17 -4.04
C GLY A 479 6.47 -23.94 -3.11
N LYS A 480 6.85 -24.18 -1.85
CA LYS A 480 5.95 -24.81 -0.86
C LYS A 480 4.92 -23.80 -0.35
N VAL A 481 3.73 -24.28 -0.06
CA VAL A 481 2.58 -23.42 0.22
C VAL A 481 2.42 -23.18 1.72
N ILE A 482 2.37 -21.92 2.14
CA ILE A 482 2.20 -21.50 3.53
C ILE A 482 0.78 -20.93 3.70
N PRO A 483 -0.01 -21.40 4.69
CA PRO A 483 -1.34 -20.84 4.96
C PRO A 483 -1.24 -19.55 5.76
N LEU A 484 -1.65 -18.44 5.14
CA LEU A 484 -1.72 -17.14 5.79
C LEU A 484 -2.94 -17.07 6.70
N GLY A 485 -4.12 -17.50 6.24
CA GLY A 485 -5.38 -17.46 6.99
C GLY A 485 -6.54 -17.93 6.13
N VAL A 486 -7.76 -17.51 6.47
CA VAL A 486 -8.97 -17.90 5.73
C VAL A 486 -9.81 -16.70 5.33
N ILE A 487 -10.66 -16.90 4.32
CA ILE A 487 -11.76 -16.01 3.93
C ILE A 487 -13.04 -16.81 4.10
N TYR A 488 -13.98 -16.31 4.91
CA TYR A 488 -15.29 -16.93 5.07
C TYR A 488 -16.24 -16.50 3.95
N ALA A 489 -17.09 -17.43 3.52
CA ALA A 489 -18.13 -17.15 2.53
C ALA A 489 -19.07 -16.04 3.02
N SER A 490 -19.44 -16.02 4.30
CA SER A 490 -20.31 -14.99 4.88
C SER A 490 -19.75 -13.58 4.76
N ASP A 491 -18.43 -13.42 4.87
CA ASP A 491 -17.77 -12.11 4.74
C ASP A 491 -17.63 -11.70 3.27
N LEU A 492 -17.35 -12.65 2.39
CA LEU A 492 -17.17 -12.38 0.95
C LEU A 492 -18.45 -11.95 0.24
N HIS A 493 -19.61 -12.42 0.71
CA HIS A 493 -20.93 -12.10 0.13
C HIS A 493 -21.54 -10.80 0.67
N LYS A 494 -20.85 -10.09 1.59
CA LYS A 494 -21.28 -8.75 2.00
C LYS A 494 -21.23 -7.79 0.80
N ASN A 495 -22.18 -6.85 0.77
CA ASN A 495 -22.22 -5.82 -0.28
C ASN A 495 -20.96 -4.93 -0.24
N ILE A 496 -20.51 -4.59 0.96
CA ILE A 496 -19.32 -3.76 1.20
C ILE A 496 -18.23 -4.64 1.80
N LEU A 497 -17.06 -4.65 1.18
CA LEU A 497 -15.88 -5.42 1.58
C LEU A 497 -14.72 -4.54 2.05
N GLY A 498 -14.82 -3.23 1.85
CA GLY A 498 -13.82 -2.26 2.26
C GLY A 498 -14.31 -0.83 2.08
N THR A 499 -13.48 0.14 2.46
CA THR A 499 -13.84 1.56 2.42
C THR A 499 -12.77 2.40 1.74
N VAL A 500 -13.15 3.58 1.26
CA VAL A 500 -12.26 4.50 0.54
C VAL A 500 -12.44 5.94 1.06
N SER A 501 -11.33 6.64 1.20
CA SER A 501 -11.24 8.09 1.36
C SER A 501 -10.65 8.72 0.10
N LEU A 502 -11.31 9.74 -0.41
CA LEU A 502 -10.89 10.49 -1.60
C LEU A 502 -10.25 11.81 -1.18
N ARG A 503 -9.16 12.17 -1.84
CA ARG A 503 -8.41 13.41 -1.60
C ARG A 503 -8.17 14.07 -2.93
N ASP A 504 -8.60 15.32 -3.05
CA ASP A 504 -8.50 16.13 -4.25
C ASP A 504 -9.43 15.70 -5.41
N PHE A 505 -10.42 14.86 -5.12
CA PHE A 505 -11.53 14.54 -6.00
C PHE A 505 -12.63 13.86 -5.18
N CYS A 506 -13.83 13.73 -5.75
CA CYS A 506 -14.95 13.07 -5.06
C CYS A 506 -15.79 12.13 -5.93
N ASN A 507 -15.46 12.00 -7.23
CA ASN A 507 -16.15 11.11 -8.16
C ASN A 507 -15.60 9.68 -8.09
N ARG A 508 -16.44 8.68 -8.38
CA ARG A 508 -16.04 7.26 -8.31
C ARG A 508 -15.37 6.77 -9.58
N GLU A 509 -15.67 7.43 -10.69
CA GLU A 509 -15.29 7.02 -12.04
C GLU A 509 -13.79 7.20 -12.29
N GLU A 510 -13.18 8.24 -11.73
CA GLU A 510 -11.79 8.65 -11.95
C GLU A 510 -10.76 7.59 -11.53
N THR A 511 -11.01 6.88 -10.42
CA THR A 511 -10.15 5.76 -9.97
C THR A 511 -10.84 4.39 -10.11
N LYS A 512 -11.94 4.34 -10.89
CA LYS A 512 -12.73 3.13 -11.17
C LYS A 512 -13.08 2.36 -9.90
N ILE A 513 -13.63 3.04 -8.89
CA ILE A 513 -13.89 2.46 -7.56
C ILE A 513 -15.01 1.40 -7.63
N PRO A 514 -14.70 0.11 -7.41
CA PRO A 514 -15.71 -0.97 -7.46
C PRO A 514 -16.87 -0.77 -6.49
N ALA A 515 -18.04 -1.34 -6.81
CA ALA A 515 -19.25 -1.22 -5.99
C ALA A 515 -19.12 -1.82 -4.58
N TYR A 516 -18.21 -2.77 -4.37
CA TYR A 516 -17.94 -3.35 -3.04
C TYR A 516 -17.08 -2.46 -2.13
N PHE A 517 -16.68 -1.28 -2.61
CA PHE A 517 -16.05 -0.25 -1.82
C PHE A 517 -17.04 0.88 -1.51
N GLU A 518 -17.04 1.28 -0.25
CA GLU A 518 -17.85 2.39 0.24
C GLU A 518 -17.00 3.66 0.41
N VAL A 519 -17.44 4.79 -0.14
CA VAL A 519 -16.73 6.08 0.01
C VAL A 519 -17.18 6.74 1.30
N ILE A 520 -16.30 6.81 2.29
CA ILE A 520 -16.65 7.28 3.65
C ILE A 520 -16.08 8.67 3.96
N SER A 521 -15.07 9.14 3.22
CA SER A 521 -14.44 10.45 3.48
C SER A 521 -14.01 11.11 2.19
N VAL A 522 -14.24 12.41 2.08
CA VAL A 522 -13.87 13.25 0.94
C VAL A 522 -13.31 14.56 1.46
N ILE A 523 -12.15 14.95 0.93
CA ILE A 523 -11.63 16.33 1.03
C ILE A 523 -11.32 16.75 -0.41
N ASP A 524 -12.03 17.75 -0.93
CA ASP A 524 -11.99 18.13 -2.34
C ASP A 524 -12.21 19.63 -2.53
N HIS A 525 -11.67 20.19 -3.60
CA HIS A 525 -11.88 21.59 -4.02
C HIS A 525 -12.42 21.71 -5.46
N HIS A 526 -12.62 20.58 -6.15
CA HIS A 526 -13.19 20.51 -7.48
C HIS A 526 -14.72 20.57 -7.49
N LYS A 527 -15.28 20.64 -8.70
CA LYS A 527 -16.73 20.47 -8.92
C LYS A 527 -17.16 19.08 -8.45
N SER A 528 -18.11 19.05 -7.52
CA SER A 528 -18.40 17.83 -6.78
C SER A 528 -19.41 16.92 -7.48
N ASN A 529 -19.12 15.62 -7.45
CA ASN A 529 -20.04 14.53 -7.79
C ASN A 529 -19.75 13.34 -6.87
N LEU A 530 -20.47 13.24 -5.74
CA LEU A 530 -20.25 12.21 -4.74
C LEU A 530 -21.39 11.18 -4.75
N GLN A 531 -21.03 9.91 -4.98
CA GLN A 531 -21.96 8.77 -4.93
C GLN A 531 -21.54 7.80 -3.83
N THR A 532 -22.37 7.67 -2.79
CA THR A 532 -22.10 6.80 -1.63
C THR A 532 -23.41 6.37 -0.96
N LEU A 533 -23.44 5.20 -0.35
CA LEU A 533 -24.62 4.63 0.35
C LEU A 533 -24.59 4.93 1.86
N SER A 534 -23.41 5.27 2.39
CA SER A 534 -23.14 5.62 3.78
C SER A 534 -23.11 7.13 3.96
N ALA A 535 -23.32 7.62 5.18
CA ALA A 535 -23.11 9.03 5.50
C ALA A 535 -21.59 9.33 5.50
N PRO A 536 -21.07 10.07 4.50
CA PRO A 536 -19.64 10.36 4.44
C PRO A 536 -19.30 11.57 5.31
N LEU A 537 -18.04 11.69 5.71
CA LEU A 537 -17.48 12.99 6.03
C LEU A 537 -17.04 13.65 4.73
N ALA A 538 -17.63 14.78 4.35
CA ALA A 538 -17.26 15.52 3.14
C ALA A 538 -16.88 16.96 3.50
N VAL A 539 -15.63 17.34 3.21
CA VAL A 539 -15.12 18.71 3.29
C VAL A 539 -14.84 19.17 1.88
N ILE A 540 -15.76 19.99 1.36
CA ILE A 540 -15.66 20.52 0.00
C ILE A 540 -15.80 22.03 0.08
N ALA A 541 -14.83 22.74 -0.46
CA ALA A 541 -14.91 24.20 -0.51
C ALA A 541 -14.03 24.79 -1.62
N ASP A 542 -14.33 26.03 -1.97
CA ASP A 542 -13.52 26.82 -2.89
C ASP A 542 -12.17 27.15 -2.22
N ALA A 543 -11.13 26.54 -2.74
CA ALA A 543 -9.72 26.74 -2.43
C ALA A 543 -8.94 26.43 -3.71
N GLN A 544 -7.74 26.99 -3.86
CA GLN A 544 -6.93 26.71 -5.04
C GLN A 544 -6.16 25.40 -4.94
N SER A 545 -5.98 24.87 -3.74
CA SER A 545 -5.32 23.59 -3.44
C SER A 545 -6.12 22.84 -2.37
N CYS A 546 -6.26 21.53 -2.52
CA CYS A 546 -6.91 20.67 -1.53
C CYS A 546 -6.19 20.71 -0.18
N ASN A 547 -4.88 20.96 -0.19
CA ASN A 547 -4.07 21.03 1.02
C ASN A 547 -4.33 22.25 1.91
N VAL A 548 -5.04 23.28 1.41
CA VAL A 548 -5.59 24.34 2.28
C VAL A 548 -6.61 23.75 3.26
N LEU A 549 -7.51 22.89 2.77
CA LEU A 549 -8.52 22.24 3.59
C LEU A 549 -7.88 21.25 4.57
N CYS A 550 -6.89 20.47 4.11
CA CYS A 550 -6.12 19.58 4.97
C CYS A 550 -5.40 20.34 6.10
N ALA A 551 -4.75 21.47 5.78
CA ALA A 551 -4.04 22.28 6.75
C ALA A 551 -4.97 22.84 7.84
N GLU A 552 -6.12 23.41 7.47
CA GLU A 552 -7.08 23.95 8.42
C GLU A 552 -7.62 22.87 9.38
N LEU A 553 -7.94 21.68 8.87
CA LEU A 553 -8.35 20.55 9.70
C LEU A 553 -7.24 20.10 10.65
N SER A 554 -6.00 20.03 10.16
CA SER A 554 -4.84 19.69 10.99
C SER A 554 -4.56 20.75 12.04
N PHE A 555 -4.73 22.05 11.76
CA PHE A 555 -4.58 23.12 12.76
C PHE A 555 -5.51 22.92 13.96
N ALA A 556 -6.78 22.62 13.71
CA ALA A 556 -7.77 22.45 14.78
C ALA A 556 -7.36 21.33 15.76
N ILE A 557 -6.84 20.22 15.25
CA ILE A 557 -6.37 19.09 16.07
C ILE A 557 -5.03 19.44 16.73
N ASN A 558 -4.09 20.01 15.97
CA ASN A 558 -2.74 20.29 16.43
C ASN A 558 -2.74 21.37 17.54
N ASP A 559 -3.63 22.35 17.50
CA ASP A 559 -3.80 23.33 18.58
C ASP A 559 -4.31 22.71 19.87
N LYS A 560 -5.16 21.67 19.77
CA LYS A 560 -5.78 21.04 20.94
C LYS A 560 -4.84 20.10 21.68
N TYR A 561 -3.91 19.45 20.96
CA TYR A 561 -3.07 18.38 21.50
C TYR A 561 -1.57 18.60 21.35
N GLY A 562 -1.14 19.53 20.50
CA GLY A 562 0.26 19.82 20.23
C GLY A 562 0.83 20.86 21.19
N THR A 563 2.09 20.68 21.58
CA THR A 563 2.84 21.67 22.40
C THR A 563 3.85 22.47 21.56
N GLY A 564 3.93 22.21 20.26
CA GLY A 564 4.93 22.80 19.36
C GLY A 564 6.38 22.51 19.78
N GLY A 565 6.64 21.41 20.49
CA GLY A 565 7.96 21.08 21.02
C GLY A 565 8.41 21.95 22.21
N MET A 566 7.52 22.81 22.74
CA MET A 566 7.76 23.60 23.94
C MET A 566 7.40 22.80 25.18
N ASN A 567 8.15 23.02 26.27
CA ASN A 567 7.79 22.54 27.60
C ASN A 567 6.93 23.57 28.36
N LEU A 568 6.27 23.14 29.44
CA LEU A 568 5.38 23.99 30.23
C LEU A 568 6.06 25.25 30.78
N GLN A 569 7.35 25.18 31.13
CA GLN A 569 8.09 26.33 31.64
C GLN A 569 8.32 27.38 30.55
N GLN A 570 8.69 26.95 29.34
CA GLN A 570 8.83 27.84 28.18
C GLN A 570 7.50 28.53 27.86
N ILE A 571 6.41 27.76 27.81
CA ILE A 571 5.06 28.30 27.53
C ILE A 571 4.68 29.35 28.58
N LYS A 572 4.76 29.02 29.88
CA LYS A 572 4.42 29.95 30.97
C LYS A 572 5.29 31.21 30.97
N SER A 573 6.58 31.07 30.65
CA SER A 573 7.48 32.21 30.52
C SER A 573 7.01 33.17 29.42
N GLN A 574 6.66 32.62 28.25
CA GLN A 574 6.21 33.44 27.13
C GLN A 574 4.81 34.04 27.35
N ILE A 575 3.91 33.33 28.03
CA ILE A 575 2.60 33.88 28.45
C ILE A 575 2.81 35.11 29.34
N LYS A 576 3.69 35.03 30.34
CA LYS A 576 3.98 36.15 31.23
C LYS A 576 4.53 37.36 30.49
N GLU A 577 5.42 37.13 29.52
CA GLU A 577 5.94 38.17 28.65
C GLU A 577 4.82 38.82 27.82
N LYS A 578 4.00 38.01 27.14
CA LYS A 578 2.95 38.52 26.25
C LYS A 578 1.78 39.18 26.97
N LEU A 579 1.43 38.75 28.19
CA LEU A 579 0.45 39.45 29.03
C LEU A 579 0.88 40.89 29.36
N SER A 580 2.20 41.14 29.44
CA SER A 580 2.72 42.49 29.64
C SER A 580 2.71 43.37 28.37
N SER A 581 2.44 42.78 27.20
CA SER A 581 2.52 43.43 25.88
C SER A 581 1.26 43.24 25.01
N LEU A 582 0.05 43.24 25.59
CA LEU A 582 -1.23 43.00 24.90
C LEU A 582 -1.73 44.16 24.01
N HIS A 583 -0.81 44.85 23.33
CA HIS A 583 -1.11 46.07 22.58
C HIS A 583 -1.56 45.83 21.14
N SER A 584 -1.29 44.66 20.54
CA SER A 584 -1.63 44.33 19.15
C SER A 584 -2.58 43.13 19.02
N ALA A 585 -3.28 43.01 17.89
CA ALA A 585 -4.09 41.83 17.57
C ALA A 585 -3.21 40.57 17.43
N SER A 586 -1.98 40.71 16.91
CA SER A 586 -0.98 39.64 16.87
C SER A 586 -0.62 39.11 18.26
N ASP A 587 -0.39 39.99 19.24
CA ASP A 587 -0.08 39.55 20.62
C ASP A 587 -1.24 38.77 21.23
N ARG A 588 -2.48 39.14 20.92
CA ARG A 588 -3.68 38.40 21.37
C ARG A 588 -3.76 37.01 20.75
N ARG A 589 -3.49 36.88 19.43
CA ARG A 589 -3.45 35.57 18.74
C ARG A 589 -2.32 34.68 19.26
N ILE A 590 -1.13 35.24 19.49
CA ILE A 590 -0.01 34.53 20.11
C ILE A 590 -0.40 34.04 21.51
N LEU A 591 -0.99 34.90 22.34
CA LEU A 591 -1.44 34.52 23.67
C LEU A 591 -2.49 33.39 23.61
N GLN A 592 -3.45 33.46 22.68
CA GLN A 592 -4.45 32.41 22.47
C GLN A 592 -3.78 31.05 22.17
N ARG A 593 -2.82 31.00 21.25
CA ARG A 593 -2.09 29.76 20.92
C ARG A 593 -1.26 29.25 22.10
N LEU A 594 -0.64 30.14 22.87
CA LEU A 594 0.09 29.76 24.07
C LEU A 594 -0.81 29.16 25.16
N LEU A 595 -2.01 29.72 25.37
CA LEU A 595 -2.99 29.17 26.30
C LEU A 595 -3.49 27.78 25.84
N GLN A 596 -3.68 27.58 24.53
CA GLN A 596 -4.01 26.25 23.98
C GLN A 596 -2.91 25.23 24.26
N LYS A 597 -1.63 25.58 24.04
CA LYS A 597 -0.50 24.72 24.37
C LYS A 597 -0.36 24.46 25.86
N GLU A 598 -0.62 25.46 26.71
CA GLU A 598 -0.64 25.26 28.16
C GLU A 598 -1.70 24.24 28.55
N ASN A 599 -2.91 24.33 27.99
CA ASN A 599 -3.97 23.35 28.19
C ASN A 599 -3.53 21.94 27.72
N ALA A 600 -2.88 21.82 26.57
CA ALA A 600 -2.33 20.55 26.09
C ALA A 600 -1.30 19.96 27.06
N CYS A 601 -0.37 20.76 27.58
CA CYS A 601 0.59 20.32 28.60
C CYS A 601 -0.09 19.89 29.92
N GLN A 602 -1.17 20.55 30.32
CA GLN A 602 -1.89 20.25 31.56
C GLN A 602 -2.64 18.90 31.52
N GLN A 603 -2.85 18.31 30.34
CA GLN A 603 -3.42 16.96 30.17
C GLN A 603 -2.47 15.82 30.63
N LYS A 604 -1.44 16.11 31.45
CA LYS A 604 -0.49 15.15 32.06
C LYS A 604 0.18 14.20 31.06
N ASN A 605 0.52 14.66 29.86
CA ASN A 605 1.09 13.84 28.77
C ASN A 605 0.20 12.66 28.34
N LYS A 606 -1.12 12.73 28.55
CA LYS A 606 -2.04 11.67 28.09
C LYS A 606 -2.03 11.53 26.57
N TYR A 607 -1.84 12.62 25.86
CA TYR A 607 -1.84 12.73 24.40
C TYR A 607 -0.62 13.53 23.92
N PHE A 608 -0.20 13.31 22.68
CA PHE A 608 0.90 14.05 22.08
C PHE A 608 0.78 14.15 20.56
N ILE A 609 1.43 15.19 20.02
CA ILE A 609 1.75 15.33 18.60
C ILE A 609 3.23 15.64 18.52
N ASP A 610 3.98 14.81 17.79
CA ASP A 610 5.42 14.99 17.62
C ASP A 610 5.69 16.21 16.73
N SER A 611 6.53 17.13 17.20
CA SER A 611 6.81 18.37 16.47
C SER A 611 7.48 18.12 15.12
N THR A 612 8.27 17.05 14.97
CA THR A 612 8.90 16.72 13.69
C THR A 612 7.85 16.33 12.66
N ARG A 613 6.86 15.52 13.07
CA ARG A 613 5.73 15.18 12.21
C ARG A 613 4.94 16.41 11.80
N GLU A 614 4.65 17.33 12.73
CA GLU A 614 3.93 18.57 12.45
C GLU A 614 4.68 19.49 11.48
N ILE A 615 6.00 19.62 11.64
CA ILE A 615 6.85 20.40 10.72
C ILE A 615 6.80 19.81 9.30
N ILE A 616 6.96 18.50 9.14
CA ILE A 616 6.93 17.84 7.82
C ILE A 616 5.55 17.99 7.18
N GLU A 617 4.48 17.82 7.96
CA GLU A 617 3.11 18.01 7.47
C GLU A 617 2.90 19.44 6.94
N TYR A 618 3.24 20.46 7.71
CA TYR A 618 3.02 21.83 7.29
C TYR A 618 3.91 22.25 6.12
N PHE A 619 5.14 21.72 6.02
CA PHE A 619 5.94 21.92 4.81
C PHE A 619 5.28 21.27 3.61
N HIS A 620 4.83 20.03 3.71
CA HIS A 620 4.11 19.35 2.65
C HIS A 620 2.89 20.18 2.18
N PHE A 621 2.02 20.61 3.09
CA PHE A 621 0.87 21.44 2.73
C PHE A 621 1.28 22.75 2.06
N LEU A 622 2.27 23.46 2.62
CA LEU A 622 2.74 24.74 2.07
C LEU A 622 3.26 24.60 0.64
N TYR A 623 4.01 23.53 0.37
CA TYR A 623 4.58 23.29 -0.95
C TYR A 623 3.55 22.84 -1.98
N ALA A 624 2.57 22.00 -1.59
CA ALA A 624 1.43 21.69 -2.44
C ALA A 624 0.68 22.97 -2.84
N ILE A 625 0.36 23.82 -1.87
CA ILE A 625 -0.31 25.10 -2.13
C ILE A 625 0.53 25.98 -3.05
N PHE A 626 1.85 26.08 -2.85
CA PHE A 626 2.72 26.85 -3.74
C PHE A 626 2.79 26.30 -5.16
N GLU A 627 2.62 25.01 -5.37
CA GLU A 627 2.64 24.39 -6.70
C GLU A 627 1.34 24.70 -7.46
N ASP A 628 0.19 24.35 -6.88
CA ASP A 628 -1.14 24.55 -7.49
C ASP A 628 -1.45 26.02 -7.77
N THR A 629 -1.03 26.90 -6.86
CA THR A 629 -1.26 28.35 -6.98
C THR A 629 -0.24 29.03 -7.91
N ASP A 630 0.72 28.29 -8.45
CA ASP A 630 1.87 28.80 -9.22
C ASP A 630 2.57 29.94 -8.45
N LEU A 631 2.99 29.62 -7.23
CA LEU A 631 3.55 30.50 -6.20
C LEU A 631 2.65 31.72 -5.89
N LEU A 632 1.41 31.45 -5.49
CA LEU A 632 0.41 32.45 -5.06
C LEU A 632 -0.03 33.44 -6.15
N THR A 633 0.09 33.07 -7.42
CA THR A 633 -0.43 33.90 -8.53
C THR A 633 -1.92 33.73 -8.76
N LYS A 634 -2.50 32.59 -8.35
CA LYS A 634 -3.94 32.34 -8.31
C LYS A 634 -4.31 31.91 -6.90
N VAL A 635 -4.95 32.81 -6.17
CA VAL A 635 -5.26 32.61 -4.75
C VAL A 635 -6.52 33.36 -4.38
N SER A 636 -7.31 32.74 -3.54
CA SER A 636 -8.37 33.39 -2.76
C SER A 636 -7.80 33.95 -1.47
N ARG A 637 -8.64 34.69 -0.74
CA ARG A 637 -8.32 35.15 0.62
C ARG A 637 -8.05 33.98 1.57
N ARG A 638 -8.79 32.87 1.44
CA ARG A 638 -8.63 31.69 2.28
C ARG A 638 -7.25 31.05 2.10
N ASP A 639 -6.80 30.91 0.85
CA ASP A 639 -5.47 30.36 0.55
C ASP A 639 -4.37 31.21 1.22
N ILE A 640 -4.49 32.55 1.12
CA ILE A 640 -3.53 33.50 1.70
C ILE A 640 -3.49 33.45 3.23
N GLU A 641 -4.65 33.40 3.88
CA GLU A 641 -4.75 33.31 5.33
C GLU A 641 -4.23 31.96 5.85
N CYS A 642 -4.50 30.87 5.13
CA CYS A 642 -3.95 29.54 5.42
C CYS A 642 -2.42 29.53 5.28
N VAL A 643 -1.87 30.06 4.18
CA VAL A 643 -0.42 30.15 3.96
C VAL A 643 0.27 30.97 5.06
N ALA A 644 -0.29 32.12 5.44
CA ALA A 644 0.25 32.91 6.55
C ALA A 644 0.24 32.13 7.87
N SER A 645 -0.84 31.38 8.13
CA SER A 645 -0.96 30.51 9.31
C SER A 645 0.08 29.38 9.29
N LEU A 646 0.27 28.69 8.17
CA LEU A 646 1.31 27.68 7.98
C LEU A 646 2.70 28.24 8.29
N ILE A 647 3.04 29.40 7.72
CA ILE A 647 4.36 30.03 7.89
C ILE A 647 4.60 30.43 9.35
N ASN A 648 3.63 31.06 10.00
CA ASN A 648 3.72 31.45 11.41
C ASN A 648 3.86 30.22 12.34
N ARG A 649 3.10 29.15 12.07
CA ARG A 649 3.16 27.90 12.83
C ARG A 649 4.49 27.17 12.62
N LEU A 650 4.94 27.02 11.38
CA LEU A 650 6.25 26.45 11.05
C LEU A 650 7.38 27.20 11.75
N LYS A 651 7.31 28.54 11.74
CA LYS A 651 8.31 29.37 12.41
C LYS A 651 8.30 29.12 13.91
N SER A 652 7.10 29.03 14.48
CA SER A 652 6.94 28.80 15.91
C SER A 652 7.45 27.43 16.34
N LEU A 653 7.20 26.40 15.53
CA LEU A 653 7.70 25.03 15.74
C LEU A 653 9.23 24.95 15.70
N ILE A 654 9.85 25.59 14.72
CA ILE A 654 11.31 25.56 14.53
C ILE A 654 12.02 26.32 15.67
N LEU A 655 11.50 27.49 16.05
CA LEU A 655 12.08 28.28 17.15
C LEU A 655 11.73 27.73 18.54
N LYS A 656 10.71 26.86 18.65
CA LYS A 656 10.08 26.47 19.92
C LYS A 656 9.62 27.68 20.72
N GLU A 657 8.98 28.60 20.03
CA GLU A 657 8.52 29.89 20.53
C GLU A 657 7.33 30.36 19.68
N GLU A 658 6.22 30.80 20.27
CA GLU A 658 5.08 31.28 19.48
C GLU A 658 5.33 32.67 18.89
N VAL A 659 5.32 32.79 17.56
CA VAL A 659 5.61 34.02 16.82
C VAL A 659 4.67 34.21 15.62
N GLU A 660 4.51 35.46 15.17
CA GLU A 660 3.91 35.79 13.87
C GLU A 660 4.91 36.60 13.04
N VAL A 661 5.41 36.01 11.96
CA VAL A 661 6.30 36.66 11.00
C VAL A 661 5.55 37.24 9.80
N ILE A 662 4.28 36.83 9.61
CA ILE A 662 3.37 37.37 8.60
C ILE A 662 2.08 37.79 9.30
N ILE A 663 1.71 39.05 9.12
CA ILE A 663 0.52 39.68 9.71
C ILE A 663 -0.14 40.52 8.61
N PHE A 664 -1.48 40.59 8.60
CA PHE A 664 -2.27 41.37 7.64
C PHE A 664 -3.17 42.43 8.30
N ASP A 665 -3.04 42.64 9.61
CA ASP A 665 -3.91 43.55 10.38
C ASP A 665 -3.90 45.01 9.85
N ASP A 666 -2.89 45.39 9.08
CA ASP A 666 -2.72 46.71 8.44
C ASP A 666 -3.20 46.77 6.96
N ILE A 667 -3.76 45.69 6.40
CA ILE A 667 -4.32 45.64 5.05
C ILE A 667 -5.84 45.74 5.14
N TYR A 668 -6.39 46.94 4.95
CA TYR A 668 -7.80 47.24 5.22
C TYR A 668 -8.74 47.12 4.00
N THR A 669 -8.23 47.10 2.77
CA THR A 669 -9.06 47.17 1.55
C THR A 669 -9.31 45.79 0.96
N GLU A 670 -10.57 45.38 0.89
CA GLU A 670 -10.96 44.06 0.34
C GLU A 670 -10.57 43.90 -1.13
N GLU A 671 -10.71 44.94 -1.95
CA GLU A 671 -10.42 44.88 -3.39
C GLU A 671 -8.94 44.57 -3.71
N ASN A 672 -8.01 44.99 -2.84
CA ASN A 672 -6.57 44.81 -3.06
C ASN A 672 -5.91 43.86 -2.05
N PHE A 673 -6.68 43.25 -1.15
CA PHE A 673 -6.16 42.43 -0.06
C PHE A 673 -5.24 41.33 -0.57
N VAL A 674 -5.73 40.53 -1.53
CA VAL A 674 -5.01 39.36 -2.06
C VAL A 674 -3.66 39.79 -2.66
N SER A 675 -3.65 40.82 -3.51
CA SER A 675 -2.42 41.31 -4.15
C SER A 675 -1.37 41.80 -3.14
N LEU A 676 -1.79 42.63 -2.17
CA LEU A 676 -0.90 43.17 -1.14
C LEU A 676 -0.39 42.09 -0.18
N ALA A 677 -1.27 41.16 0.22
CA ALA A 677 -0.93 40.06 1.11
C ALA A 677 0.02 39.05 0.43
N THR A 678 -0.22 38.69 -0.84
CA THR A 678 0.70 37.87 -1.64
C THR A 678 2.07 38.53 -1.71
N LYS A 679 2.13 39.83 -2.04
CA LYS A 679 3.41 40.55 -2.08
C LYS A 679 4.12 40.49 -0.73
N ARG A 680 3.41 40.68 0.38
CA ARG A 680 3.99 40.57 1.73
C ARG A 680 4.53 39.18 2.04
N ILE A 681 3.79 38.13 1.65
CA ILE A 681 4.23 36.74 1.83
C ILE A 681 5.51 36.48 1.02
N LEU A 682 5.52 36.79 -0.27
CA LEU A 682 6.66 36.51 -1.15
C LEU A 682 7.91 37.33 -0.80
N GLN A 683 7.74 38.56 -0.30
CA GLN A 683 8.85 39.41 0.16
C GLN A 683 9.31 39.11 1.60
N ASN A 684 8.70 38.13 2.28
CA ASN A 684 9.14 37.71 3.60
C ASN A 684 10.40 36.81 3.49
N ARG A 685 11.41 37.06 4.34
CA ARG A 685 12.69 36.34 4.30
C ARG A 685 12.55 34.84 4.60
N ASP A 686 11.67 34.47 5.53
CA ASP A 686 11.41 33.07 5.84
C ASP A 686 10.80 32.37 4.61
N VAL A 687 9.86 33.00 3.92
CA VAL A 687 9.22 32.45 2.72
C VAL A 687 10.19 32.36 1.55
N TYR A 688 10.98 33.41 1.31
CA TYR A 688 12.04 33.40 0.32
C TYR A 688 13.04 32.26 0.52
N SER A 689 13.46 32.01 1.76
CA SER A 689 14.38 30.91 2.05
C SER A 689 13.82 29.53 1.68
N ILE A 690 12.49 29.37 1.66
CA ILE A 690 11.78 28.16 1.23
C ILE A 690 11.77 28.07 -0.29
N TYR A 691 11.08 28.99 -0.98
CA TYR A 691 10.86 28.85 -2.43
C TYR A 691 12.15 29.03 -3.23
N CYS A 692 13.15 29.77 -2.74
CA CYS A 692 14.45 29.92 -3.41
C CYS A 692 15.17 28.57 -3.59
N LYS A 693 15.08 27.65 -2.61
CA LYS A 693 15.68 26.32 -2.70
C LYS A 693 15.02 25.48 -3.79
N ILE A 694 13.68 25.48 -3.85
CA ILE A 694 12.94 24.76 -4.88
C ILE A 694 13.17 25.37 -6.26
N TYR A 695 13.13 26.69 -6.38
CA TYR A 695 13.37 27.39 -7.65
C TYR A 695 14.75 27.06 -8.19
N LYS A 696 15.79 27.05 -7.34
CA LYS A 696 17.12 26.61 -7.73
C LYS A 696 17.12 25.16 -8.23
N ALA A 697 16.45 24.25 -7.53
CA ALA A 697 16.35 22.86 -7.94
C ALA A 697 15.60 22.70 -9.28
N LYS A 698 14.56 23.50 -9.52
CA LYS A 698 13.85 23.58 -10.81
C LYS A 698 14.73 24.13 -11.92
N GLU A 699 15.49 25.21 -11.66
CA GLU A 699 16.46 25.79 -12.61
C GLU A 699 17.49 24.73 -13.07
N GLU A 700 18.05 23.97 -12.11
CA GLU A 700 18.99 22.88 -12.39
C GLU A 700 18.33 21.72 -13.17
N ASN A 701 17.08 21.38 -12.84
CA ASN A 701 16.33 20.34 -13.53
C ASN A 701 15.99 20.73 -14.98
N VAL A 702 15.61 21.98 -15.24
CA VAL A 702 15.38 22.50 -16.61
C VAL A 702 16.66 22.36 -17.43
N GLU A 703 17.79 22.81 -16.90
CA GLU A 703 19.09 22.70 -17.57
C GLU A 703 19.48 21.24 -17.89
N LYS A 704 19.24 20.32 -16.94
CA LYS A 704 19.46 18.88 -17.14
C LYS A 704 18.58 18.34 -18.27
N ASN A 705 17.30 18.69 -18.30
CA ASN A 705 16.34 18.18 -19.29
C ASN A 705 16.58 18.76 -20.68
N VAL A 706 16.99 20.02 -20.80
CA VAL A 706 17.49 20.61 -22.05
C VAL A 706 18.63 19.74 -22.60
N ARG A 707 19.65 19.44 -21.78
CA ARG A 707 20.80 18.62 -22.18
C ARG A 707 20.44 17.18 -22.56
N LEU A 708 19.45 16.57 -21.89
CA LEU A 708 18.97 15.23 -22.22
C LEU A 708 18.24 15.22 -23.56
N CYS A 709 17.35 16.19 -23.79
CA CYS A 709 16.59 16.33 -25.03
C CYS A 709 17.51 16.50 -26.25
N ILE A 710 18.52 17.38 -26.15
CA ILE A 710 19.52 17.60 -27.21
C ILE A 710 20.29 16.32 -27.58
N LYS A 711 20.45 15.40 -26.62
CA LYS A 711 21.13 14.11 -26.83
C LYS A 711 20.19 13.01 -27.34
N GLY A 712 18.92 13.32 -27.63
CA GLY A 712 17.90 12.32 -27.98
C GLY A 712 17.59 11.35 -26.84
N LYS A 713 17.89 11.72 -25.58
CA LYS A 713 17.57 10.91 -24.41
C LYS A 713 16.21 11.33 -23.83
N PRO A 714 15.51 10.42 -23.11
CA PRO A 714 14.27 10.78 -22.41
C PRO A 714 14.43 12.04 -21.56
N SER A 715 13.53 13.00 -21.77
CA SER A 715 13.54 14.32 -21.14
C SER A 715 12.11 14.76 -20.84
N SER A 716 11.94 15.55 -19.80
CA SER A 716 10.65 16.09 -19.38
C SER A 716 10.26 17.41 -20.04
N ILE A 717 11.10 17.95 -20.93
CA ILE A 717 10.93 19.31 -21.46
C ILE A 717 9.61 19.55 -22.23
N PHE A 718 9.03 18.50 -22.83
CA PHE A 718 7.75 18.53 -23.56
C PHE A 718 6.66 17.65 -22.93
N VAL A 719 6.86 17.15 -21.71
CA VAL A 719 5.92 16.23 -21.05
C VAL A 719 4.60 16.90 -20.70
N ASP A 720 4.61 18.20 -20.36
CA ASP A 720 3.39 18.96 -20.10
C ASP A 720 2.67 19.33 -21.40
N THR A 721 2.11 18.32 -22.07
CA THR A 721 1.37 18.44 -23.34
C THR A 721 0.02 17.76 -23.23
N LYS A 722 -1.06 18.45 -23.61
CA LYS A 722 -2.44 17.92 -23.55
C LYS A 722 -3.13 18.05 -24.90
N GLU A 723 -3.91 17.04 -25.27
CA GLU A 723 -4.92 17.17 -26.32
C GLU A 723 -6.12 17.96 -25.82
N GLN A 724 -6.65 18.79 -26.70
CA GLN A 724 -7.78 19.65 -26.42
C GLN A 724 -8.69 19.70 -27.65
N ASN A 725 -10.00 19.66 -27.39
CA ASN A 725 -11.06 19.76 -28.38
C ASN A 725 -10.99 18.73 -29.53
N GLY A 726 -10.26 17.62 -29.34
CA GLY A 726 -10.14 16.52 -30.30
C GLY A 726 -9.28 16.79 -31.54
N CYS A 727 -8.80 18.02 -31.75
CA CYS A 727 -8.02 18.40 -32.95
C CYS A 727 -6.71 19.14 -32.66
N ALA A 728 -6.49 19.57 -31.41
CA ALA A 728 -5.33 20.38 -31.05
C ALA A 728 -4.51 19.71 -29.94
N ARG A 729 -3.19 19.83 -30.03
CA ARG A 729 -2.25 19.40 -28.99
C ARG A 729 -1.44 20.59 -28.51
N VAL A 730 -1.59 20.95 -27.24
CA VAL A 730 -0.96 22.13 -26.64
C VAL A 730 0.01 21.72 -25.54
N GLY A 731 1.29 21.99 -25.80
CA GLY A 731 2.40 21.80 -24.88
C GLY A 731 2.88 23.09 -24.25
N GLN A 732 3.53 22.95 -23.10
CA GLN A 732 4.05 24.07 -22.33
C GLN A 732 5.41 23.73 -21.71
N THR A 733 6.35 24.68 -21.76
CA THR A 733 7.65 24.61 -21.10
C THR A 733 7.90 25.93 -20.40
N LYS A 734 8.04 25.89 -19.06
CA LYS A 734 8.46 27.03 -18.26
C LYS A 734 9.99 27.00 -18.11
N ILE A 735 10.65 28.11 -18.44
CA ILE A 735 12.09 28.31 -18.25
C ILE A 735 12.32 29.50 -17.32
N PHE A 736 13.38 29.46 -16.52
CA PHE A 736 13.76 30.62 -15.70
C PHE A 736 14.66 31.55 -16.53
N SER A 737 14.70 32.85 -16.19
CA SER A 737 15.58 33.82 -16.87
C SER A 737 17.05 33.36 -16.91
N ARG A 738 17.52 32.64 -15.87
CA ARG A 738 18.87 32.04 -15.83
C ARG A 738 19.10 30.89 -16.81
N ASN A 739 18.05 30.16 -17.17
CA ASN A 739 18.14 29.06 -18.14
C ASN A 739 18.10 29.57 -19.59
N TYR A 740 17.59 30.79 -19.83
CA TYR A 740 17.38 31.30 -21.18
C TYR A 740 18.65 31.29 -22.06
N PRO A 741 19.85 31.69 -21.60
CA PRO A 741 21.06 31.62 -22.43
C PRO A 741 21.38 30.19 -22.93
N SER A 742 21.15 29.19 -22.09
CA SER A 742 21.35 27.77 -22.44
C SER A 742 20.28 27.30 -23.41
N PHE A 743 19.01 27.64 -23.16
CA PHE A 743 17.89 27.36 -24.06
C PHE A 743 18.13 27.96 -25.44
N SER A 744 18.45 29.26 -25.52
CA SER A 744 18.67 29.99 -26.77
C SER A 744 19.81 29.40 -27.59
N LYS A 745 20.89 28.91 -26.94
CA LYS A 745 22.00 28.22 -27.62
C LYS A 745 21.56 26.93 -28.32
N HIS A 746 20.51 26.27 -27.83
CA HIS A 746 20.11 24.93 -28.25
C HIS A 746 18.70 24.86 -28.86
N VAL A 747 18.03 26.00 -29.03
CA VAL A 747 16.63 26.09 -29.46
C VAL A 747 16.36 25.36 -30.77
N ALA A 748 17.25 25.47 -31.76
CA ALA A 748 17.09 24.79 -33.04
C ALA A 748 17.06 23.25 -32.90
N THR A 749 17.92 22.69 -32.06
CA THR A 749 17.92 21.24 -31.80
C THR A 749 16.71 20.82 -30.97
N LEU A 750 16.25 21.65 -30.02
CA LEU A 750 15.04 21.38 -29.26
C LEU A 750 13.80 21.36 -30.17
N GLN A 751 13.69 22.32 -31.10
CA GLN A 751 12.63 22.38 -32.11
C GLN A 751 12.66 21.16 -33.03
N GLU A 752 13.84 20.67 -33.42
CA GLU A 752 13.97 19.44 -34.21
C GLU A 752 13.45 18.20 -33.46
N GLN A 753 13.79 18.06 -32.18
CA GLN A 753 13.30 16.96 -31.35
C GLN A 753 11.79 17.05 -31.12
N TRP A 754 11.29 18.25 -30.86
CA TRP A 754 9.85 18.52 -30.74
C TRP A 754 9.11 18.13 -32.02
N TYR A 755 9.57 18.58 -33.18
CA TYR A 755 8.98 18.26 -34.48
C TYR A 755 8.93 16.74 -34.74
N LYS A 756 10.02 16.00 -34.46
CA LYS A 756 10.05 14.54 -34.61
C LYS A 756 8.98 13.87 -33.75
N MET A 757 8.88 14.26 -32.47
CA MET A 757 7.87 13.73 -31.55
C MET A 757 6.44 14.00 -32.03
N LEU A 758 6.19 15.19 -32.61
CA LEU A 758 4.87 15.54 -33.12
C LEU A 758 4.51 14.77 -34.39
N PHE A 759 5.46 14.62 -35.31
CA PHE A 759 5.25 13.91 -36.56
C PHE A 759 4.93 12.43 -36.30
N ASP A 760 5.66 11.79 -35.39
CA ASP A 760 5.37 10.41 -34.97
C ASP A 760 3.96 10.31 -34.36
N TYR A 761 3.57 11.27 -33.52
CA TYR A 761 2.24 11.27 -32.90
C TYR A 761 1.10 11.45 -33.90
N TRP A 762 1.22 12.44 -34.79
CA TRP A 762 0.22 12.73 -35.83
C TRP A 762 0.05 11.55 -36.79
N SER A 763 1.13 10.81 -37.07
CA SER A 763 1.06 9.61 -37.90
C SER A 763 0.11 8.54 -37.33
N ASP A 764 0.00 8.48 -36.00
CA ASP A 764 -0.92 7.58 -35.29
C ASP A 764 -2.30 8.21 -35.03
N HIS A 765 -2.39 9.55 -34.96
CA HIS A 765 -3.60 10.32 -34.60
C HIS A 765 -3.82 11.47 -35.60
N PRO A 766 -4.19 11.18 -36.86
CA PRO A 766 -4.26 12.18 -37.92
C PRO A 766 -5.33 13.27 -37.68
N GLU A 767 -6.30 13.01 -36.80
CA GLU A 767 -7.33 13.95 -36.37
C GLU A 767 -6.78 15.10 -35.50
N VAL A 768 -5.64 14.89 -34.84
CA VAL A 768 -4.95 15.92 -34.05
C VAL A 768 -3.91 16.59 -34.94
N ASP A 769 -4.30 17.68 -35.59
CA ASP A 769 -3.54 18.29 -36.69
C ASP A 769 -3.02 19.71 -36.40
N LEU A 770 -3.37 20.29 -35.25
CA LEU A 770 -2.85 21.57 -34.77
C LEU A 770 -1.97 21.37 -33.54
N HIS A 771 -0.67 21.59 -33.68
CA HIS A 771 0.29 21.42 -32.60
C HIS A 771 0.92 22.74 -32.17
N LEU A 772 0.83 23.03 -30.87
CA LEU A 772 1.32 24.27 -30.26
C LEU A 772 2.26 23.94 -29.10
N GLN A 773 3.40 24.62 -29.00
CA GLN A 773 4.30 24.55 -27.85
C GLN A 773 4.64 25.95 -27.36
N MET A 774 4.25 26.25 -26.12
CA MET A 774 4.60 27.51 -25.47
C MET A 774 5.91 27.35 -24.71
N ILE A 775 6.86 28.23 -24.98
CA ILE A 775 8.06 28.43 -24.17
C ILE A 775 7.93 29.78 -23.48
N SER A 776 7.80 29.76 -22.15
CA SER A 776 7.65 31.00 -21.38
C SER A 776 8.73 31.17 -20.34
N THR A 777 9.05 32.43 -20.05
CA THR A 777 9.97 32.78 -18.98
C THR A 777 9.21 33.07 -17.70
N ILE A 778 9.62 32.43 -16.61
CA ILE A 778 9.13 32.69 -15.25
C ILE A 778 10.18 33.43 -14.42
N ALA A 779 9.72 34.26 -13.48
CA ALA A 779 10.59 35.03 -12.61
C ALA A 779 11.45 34.11 -11.73
N GLY A 780 12.74 34.42 -11.62
CA GLY A 780 13.61 33.78 -10.62
C GLY A 780 13.22 34.17 -9.19
N ALA A 781 13.63 33.37 -8.21
CA ALA A 781 13.30 33.58 -6.80
C ALA A 781 13.73 34.96 -6.27
N ASP A 782 14.90 35.44 -6.71
CA ASP A 782 15.46 36.74 -6.33
C ASP A 782 14.59 37.91 -6.85
N ASN A 783 14.08 37.80 -8.08
CA ASN A 783 13.24 38.83 -8.68
C ASN A 783 11.91 38.96 -7.94
N LEU A 784 11.31 37.81 -7.57
CA LEU A 784 10.07 37.77 -6.79
C LEU A 784 10.25 38.36 -5.39
N PHE A 785 11.36 38.05 -4.72
CA PHE A 785 11.67 38.59 -3.39
C PHE A 785 11.89 40.10 -3.41
N LEU A 786 12.58 40.63 -4.43
CA LEU A 786 12.82 42.06 -4.58
C LEU A 786 11.56 42.81 -5.06
N GLY A 787 10.55 42.10 -5.58
CA GLY A 787 9.36 42.69 -6.18
C GLY A 787 9.64 43.37 -7.52
N ASN A 788 10.65 42.90 -8.26
CA ASN A 788 10.99 43.43 -9.57
C ASN A 788 10.14 42.75 -10.65
N GLU A 789 9.60 43.53 -11.58
CA GLU A 789 9.01 42.99 -12.81
C GLU A 789 10.08 42.28 -13.65
N ILE A 790 9.68 41.20 -14.35
CA ILE A 790 10.53 40.52 -15.33
C ILE A 790 10.79 41.52 -16.46
N LYS A 791 11.96 42.17 -16.43
CA LYS A 791 12.46 43.02 -17.52
C LYS A 791 13.56 42.29 -18.25
N ASP A 792 13.21 41.13 -18.79
CA ASP A 792 14.11 40.37 -19.62
C ASP A 792 14.12 40.96 -21.03
N SER A 793 15.31 41.05 -21.65
CA SER A 793 15.48 41.60 -23.00
C SER A 793 15.10 40.62 -24.11
N HIS A 794 14.85 39.36 -23.77
CA HIS A 794 14.45 38.32 -24.71
C HIS A 794 12.93 38.24 -24.87
N LEU A 795 12.51 37.46 -25.87
CA LEU A 795 11.11 37.17 -26.17
C LEU A 795 10.80 35.71 -25.86
N ASP A 796 9.63 35.45 -25.32
CA ASP A 796 9.05 34.12 -25.19
C ASP A 796 8.54 33.63 -26.56
N GLU A 797 8.33 32.33 -26.71
CA GLU A 797 8.05 31.70 -28.01
C GLU A 797 6.78 30.83 -27.97
N LEU A 798 5.99 30.87 -29.05
CA LEU A 798 4.93 29.92 -29.37
C LEU A 798 5.32 29.22 -30.67
N TRP A 799 5.67 27.94 -30.59
CA TRP A 799 5.98 27.11 -31.74
C TRP A 799 4.68 26.50 -32.26
N VAL A 800 4.54 26.51 -33.58
CA VAL A 800 3.33 26.06 -34.29
C VAL A 800 3.75 25.09 -35.39
N TRP A 801 3.08 23.94 -35.42
CA TRP A 801 3.21 22.97 -36.50
C TRP A 801 1.84 22.42 -36.93
N ILE A 802 1.67 22.27 -38.25
CA ILE A 802 0.53 21.61 -38.90
C ILE A 802 1.01 20.72 -40.07
N PRO A 803 0.27 19.65 -40.44
CA PRO A 803 0.59 18.77 -41.57
C PRO A 803 0.22 19.34 -42.95
N PHE A 804 -0.36 20.54 -43.04
CA PHE A 804 -0.78 21.21 -44.29
C PHE A 804 -1.85 20.47 -45.11
N THR A 805 -2.76 19.76 -44.44
CA THR A 805 -4.06 19.37 -44.99
C THR A 805 -5.02 20.56 -45.06
N GLU A 806 -6.08 20.49 -45.87
CA GLU A 806 -7.12 21.55 -45.90
C GLU A 806 -7.69 21.83 -44.50
N GLN A 807 -8.00 20.76 -43.75
CA GLN A 807 -8.51 20.84 -42.38
C GLN A 807 -7.52 21.51 -41.42
N SER A 808 -6.24 21.12 -41.43
CA SER A 808 -5.26 21.70 -40.50
C SER A 808 -4.98 23.18 -40.79
N ILE A 809 -5.08 23.60 -42.06
CA ILE A 809 -5.01 25.01 -42.45
C ILE A 809 -6.21 25.78 -41.88
N GLU A 810 -7.43 25.25 -41.98
CA GLU A 810 -8.62 25.87 -41.39
C GLU A 810 -8.53 25.96 -39.87
N HIS A 811 -8.08 24.89 -39.19
CA HIS A 811 -7.86 24.87 -37.75
C HIS A 811 -6.84 25.93 -37.30
N LEU A 812 -5.72 26.07 -38.01
CA LEU A 812 -4.72 27.12 -37.75
C LEU A 812 -5.30 28.53 -37.99
N LYS A 813 -6.03 28.74 -39.09
CA LYS A 813 -6.70 30.02 -39.38
C LYS A 813 -7.70 30.40 -38.29
N SER A 814 -8.51 29.44 -37.86
CA SER A 814 -9.48 29.61 -36.76
C SER A 814 -8.76 29.98 -35.46
N PHE A 815 -7.68 29.26 -35.13
CA PHE A 815 -6.86 29.54 -33.95
C PHE A 815 -6.30 30.97 -33.98
N LEU A 816 -5.62 31.36 -35.05
CA LEU A 816 -5.02 32.69 -35.18
C LEU A 816 -6.07 33.81 -35.10
N ASN A 817 -7.22 33.63 -35.77
CA ASN A 817 -8.32 34.61 -35.75
C ASN A 817 -8.91 34.84 -34.35
N ALA A 818 -8.99 33.79 -33.53
CA ALA A 818 -9.39 33.91 -32.14
C ALA A 818 -8.25 34.50 -31.29
N PHE A 819 -7.03 33.99 -31.48
CA PHE A 819 -5.86 34.34 -30.68
C PHE A 819 -5.43 35.80 -30.82
N ARG A 820 -5.71 36.45 -31.97
CA ARG A 820 -5.44 37.89 -32.17
C ARG A 820 -6.18 38.80 -31.19
N SER A 821 -7.25 38.31 -30.56
CA SER A 821 -8.02 39.04 -29.55
C SER A 821 -7.44 38.92 -28.13
N CYS A 822 -6.38 38.12 -27.94
CA CYS A 822 -5.75 37.90 -26.64
C CYS A 822 -5.18 39.22 -26.08
N PRO A 823 -5.64 39.72 -24.92
CA PRO A 823 -5.23 41.02 -24.37
C PRO A 823 -3.71 41.16 -24.18
N ALA A 824 -3.02 40.05 -23.90
CA ALA A 824 -1.58 40.00 -23.71
C ALA A 824 -0.78 40.30 -25.00
N LEU A 825 -1.37 40.08 -26.17
CA LEU A 825 -0.71 40.27 -27.47
C LEU A 825 -1.00 41.64 -28.09
N VAL A 826 -2.18 42.21 -27.80
CA VAL A 826 -2.64 43.50 -28.39
C VAL A 826 -1.75 44.68 -28.02
N ARG A 827 -0.96 44.59 -26.94
CA ARG A 827 -0.14 45.68 -26.41
C ARG A 827 1.39 45.43 -26.50
N GLY A 828 1.83 44.35 -27.14
CA GLY A 828 3.23 43.91 -27.12
C GLY A 828 3.99 44.05 -28.45
N ASP A 829 5.32 44.11 -28.36
CA ASP A 829 6.22 43.98 -29.51
C ASP A 829 6.29 42.52 -29.94
N LEU A 830 5.78 42.21 -31.14
CA LEU A 830 5.69 40.85 -31.66
C LEU A 830 6.64 40.63 -32.83
N ALA A 831 7.14 39.39 -32.93
CA ALA A 831 7.93 38.95 -34.07
C ALA A 831 7.48 37.54 -34.49
N VAL A 832 7.63 37.19 -35.77
CA VAL A 832 7.33 35.84 -36.25
C VAL A 832 8.43 35.34 -37.17
N CYS A 833 8.82 34.09 -36.98
CA CYS A 833 9.80 33.40 -37.79
C CYS A 833 9.14 32.20 -38.49
N PHE A 834 9.25 32.11 -39.81
CA PHE A 834 8.74 31.00 -40.61
C PHE A 834 9.90 30.15 -41.13
N TYR A 835 9.89 28.85 -40.83
CA TYR A 835 10.97 27.93 -41.18
C TYR A 835 10.51 26.87 -42.19
N GLY A 836 11.46 26.36 -42.97
CA GLY A 836 11.24 25.21 -43.85
C GLY A 836 10.62 25.55 -45.20
N ASP A 837 10.37 24.48 -45.95
CA ASP A 837 9.83 24.46 -47.30
C ASP A 837 8.44 25.11 -47.36
N THR A 838 7.71 25.04 -46.25
CA THR A 838 6.36 25.58 -46.06
C THR A 838 6.33 27.02 -45.53
N ALA A 839 7.49 27.68 -45.37
CA ALA A 839 7.56 29.00 -44.75
C ALA A 839 6.68 30.06 -45.45
N LYS A 840 6.59 30.03 -46.77
CA LYS A 840 5.73 30.94 -47.55
C LYS A 840 4.23 30.68 -47.31
N ALA A 841 3.85 29.41 -47.13
CA ALA A 841 2.46 29.06 -46.85
C ALA A 841 2.04 29.55 -45.46
N TYR A 842 2.91 29.39 -44.44
CA TYR A 842 2.67 29.99 -43.12
C TYR A 842 2.57 31.52 -43.19
N GLU A 843 3.45 32.18 -43.95
CA GLU A 843 3.39 33.65 -44.11
C GLU A 843 2.03 34.10 -44.65
N GLN A 844 1.51 33.41 -45.67
CA GLN A 844 0.20 33.70 -46.23
C GLN A 844 -0.92 33.48 -45.20
N ILE A 845 -0.93 32.34 -44.50
CA ILE A 845 -1.94 32.03 -43.47
C ILE A 845 -1.96 33.08 -42.36
N PHE A 846 -0.77 33.47 -41.85
CA PHE A 846 -0.65 34.51 -40.82
C PHE A 846 -1.09 35.89 -41.33
N ALA A 847 -0.79 36.23 -42.59
CA ALA A 847 -1.24 37.49 -43.19
C ALA A 847 -2.77 37.56 -43.35
N GLU A 848 -3.42 36.43 -43.64
CA GLU A 848 -4.87 36.34 -43.80
C GLU A 848 -5.62 36.33 -42.46
N SER A 849 -5.06 35.71 -41.42
CA SER A 849 -5.81 35.34 -40.20
C SER A 849 -5.28 35.95 -38.90
N PHE A 850 -4.23 36.78 -38.95
CA PHE A 850 -3.62 37.41 -37.78
C PHE A 850 -3.38 38.93 -38.00
N PHE A 851 -2.98 39.68 -36.96
CA PHE A 851 -2.61 41.09 -37.16
C PHE A 851 -1.27 41.23 -37.89
N SER A 852 -1.04 42.40 -38.49
CA SER A 852 0.22 42.69 -39.15
C SER A 852 1.37 42.75 -38.13
N ILE A 853 2.33 41.83 -38.25
CA ILE A 853 3.54 41.77 -37.42
C ILE A 853 4.69 42.49 -38.14
N THR A 854 5.29 43.48 -37.49
CA THR A 854 6.35 44.33 -38.08
C THR A 854 7.67 43.60 -38.27
N LYS A 855 8.03 42.67 -37.37
CA LYS A 855 9.27 41.88 -37.43
C LYS A 855 8.97 40.48 -37.95
N LYS A 856 9.27 40.23 -39.23
CA LYS A 856 9.11 38.92 -39.89
C LYS A 856 10.46 38.39 -40.38
N GLU A 857 10.75 37.13 -40.10
CA GLU A 857 11.93 36.43 -40.61
C GLU A 857 11.49 35.17 -41.36
N ILE A 858 11.95 34.99 -42.60
CA ILE A 858 11.66 33.82 -43.42
C ILE A 858 12.96 33.07 -43.66
N ASN A 859 13.04 31.83 -43.20
CA ASN A 859 14.22 30.99 -43.39
C ASN A 859 13.82 29.66 -44.05
N SER A 860 13.72 29.70 -45.37
CA SER A 860 13.40 28.54 -46.23
C SER A 860 14.54 27.53 -46.36
N LYS A 861 15.71 27.76 -45.73
CA LYS A 861 16.85 26.83 -45.72
C LYS A 861 16.86 25.90 -44.50
N SER A 862 16.01 26.16 -43.51
CA SER A 862 15.81 25.26 -42.37
C SER A 862 15.13 23.97 -42.84
N THR A 863 15.45 22.82 -42.25
CA THR A 863 14.76 21.56 -42.54
C THR A 863 13.46 21.39 -41.74
N LEU A 864 13.11 22.36 -40.89
CA LEU A 864 11.97 22.28 -39.97
C LEU A 864 10.79 23.11 -40.48
N PRO A 865 9.63 22.51 -40.81
CA PRO A 865 8.46 23.22 -41.35
C PRO A 865 7.57 23.80 -40.23
N ILE A 866 8.13 24.66 -39.38
CA ILE A 866 7.42 25.24 -38.22
C ILE A 866 7.31 26.77 -38.32
N ALA A 867 6.30 27.34 -37.64
CA ALA A 867 6.21 28.77 -37.39
C ALA A 867 6.47 29.07 -35.91
N VAL A 868 7.21 30.15 -35.63
CA VAL A 868 7.54 30.57 -34.26
C VAL A 868 7.08 32.00 -34.06
N LEU A 869 6.03 32.20 -33.26
CA LEU A 869 5.57 33.51 -32.83
C LEU A 869 6.30 33.89 -31.54
N LYS A 870 6.87 35.10 -31.51
CA LYS A 870 7.63 35.64 -30.38
C LYS A 870 6.91 36.82 -29.76
N PHE A 871 6.86 36.86 -28.43
CA PHE A 871 6.16 37.89 -27.66
C PHE A 871 6.94 38.28 -26.40
N PRO A 872 6.65 39.43 -25.76
CA PRO A 872 7.41 39.88 -24.61
C PRO A 872 7.43 38.83 -23.50
N ALA A 873 8.59 38.62 -22.88
CA ALA A 873 8.77 37.61 -21.83
C ALA A 873 7.76 37.81 -20.69
N GLY A 874 7.07 36.73 -20.29
CA GLY A 874 6.04 36.77 -19.25
C GLY A 874 4.70 37.41 -19.67
N ALA A 875 4.53 37.84 -20.93
CA ALA A 875 3.25 38.39 -21.39
C ALA A 875 2.13 37.32 -21.42
N ILE A 876 2.47 36.13 -21.91
CA ILE A 876 1.63 34.93 -21.79
C ILE A 876 2.28 34.05 -20.74
N ASN A 877 1.76 34.09 -19.52
CA ASN A 877 2.31 33.39 -18.34
C ASN A 877 2.15 31.85 -18.39
N SER A 878 2.36 31.22 -19.55
CA SER A 878 2.32 29.77 -19.71
C SER A 878 1.10 29.15 -19.06
N ARG A 879 -0.06 29.55 -19.57
CA ARG A 879 -1.32 28.93 -19.19
C ARG A 879 -1.92 28.39 -20.45
N LYS A 880 -2.04 27.06 -20.55
CA LYS A 880 -2.87 26.42 -21.58
C LYS A 880 -4.23 27.10 -21.64
N ALA A 881 -4.83 27.44 -20.49
CA ALA A 881 -6.08 28.19 -20.38
C ALA A 881 -6.11 29.59 -21.04
N MET A 882 -4.97 30.21 -21.38
CA MET A 882 -4.95 31.46 -22.16
C MET A 882 -5.04 31.20 -23.66
N VAL A 883 -4.66 30.01 -24.12
CA VAL A 883 -4.68 29.58 -25.53
C VAL A 883 -5.90 28.69 -25.80
N SER A 884 -6.31 27.87 -24.84
CA SER A 884 -7.46 26.93 -24.93
C SER A 884 -8.76 27.58 -25.40
N PRO A 885 -9.14 28.79 -24.97
CA PRO A 885 -10.35 29.46 -25.47
C PRO A 885 -10.26 29.83 -26.96
N CYS A 886 -9.04 29.92 -27.50
CA CYS A 886 -8.79 30.27 -28.89
C CYS A 886 -8.66 29.04 -29.79
N LEU A 887 -8.60 27.82 -29.24
CA LEU A 887 -8.45 26.61 -30.02
C LEU A 887 -9.73 26.29 -30.80
N PRO A 888 -9.61 25.76 -32.03
CA PRO A 888 -10.75 25.23 -32.77
C PRO A 888 -11.42 24.09 -31.98
N ARG A 889 -12.72 23.87 -32.25
CA ARG A 889 -13.47 22.72 -31.74
C ARG A 889 -13.98 21.92 -32.91
N LEU A 890 -13.81 20.60 -32.85
CA LEU A 890 -14.58 19.71 -33.71
C LEU A 890 -16.06 19.95 -33.41
N ILE A 891 -16.81 20.38 -34.43
CA ILE A 891 -18.26 20.42 -34.37
C ILE A 891 -18.69 18.95 -34.52
N GLU A 892 -19.31 18.40 -33.47
CA GLU A 892 -19.95 17.07 -33.56
C GLU A 892 -21.10 17.06 -34.57
#